data_AF-A2FUP8-F1
#
_entry.id   AF-A2FUP8-F1
#
_cell.length_a   1.000
_cell.length_b   1.000
_cell.length_c   1.000
_cell.angle_alpha   90.00
_cell.angle_beta   90.00
_cell.angle_gamma   90.00
#
_symmetry.space_group_name_H-M   'P 1'
#
loop_
_entity.id
_entity.type
_entity.pdbx_description
1 polymer ?
#
loop_
_entity_poly.entity_id
_entity_poly.type
_entity_poly.pdbx_seq_one_letter_code
_entity_poly.pdbx_strand_id
1 'polypeptide(L)'
;MPDPDLIISRSCIEIYGNNENDYCFLYSRETLKSFKFESNSQLTTIGKYAFYNCTKLQRIDLMSCTKLSIIKVRAFSFCTSATELFLPEGLKSIESYSFSNIKIRSVQIPSTVIELKKNAFTKAESLTSITFKEGSKLTSLVSDVFSHTSLIDFEVPESVQSISGAFIYKVISLTAIHVHPNNKYFVSDDCAVYSKNYTKIFSFAPNSTFTYVINSNVTDINFGTFVNAKCTSITIPPSVKYIGGSAFYETRNLKQIVLPPTLTIIEGYTFYFSAITSIDIPENVTKIEVGAFKACFYLNNILLPGNMTSIGGGAFPPNSDINITFKGNSSLKIDKQLLLMSKDNSSISSLLDPSATSIIIPSQTKIIRDWAFSSNINIRVISCDGISELEFIEANAFNGCNSLISIPYFPKLKQIAIQAFANTRLSSEFRFPSSFTLLHPLAFKKVTTLPSISFSSTSTSLTIKNSAFTGCTSLRSVSFEGCTCDIYIGINAFAGCSSLSMFNILKNFKNIDSGCFMNSGIKIITFEDNITSFYNLPSMFLKGCTNLNEIDIPKNIISIGSECFSGTSISHINIPESVESLYSQCFSYCINLEQVDIPFTCNLYKIFPEIFEGCTSLSFISDFSSDYIVCHNSTIYDKNFSHVYLHAPACKDNYISFDRRLKSVADSAFKNCIYIEFVVFVDCSVKSIGRHAFESCIRLKQISIPFSVSSIGEKAFFNCVCLKCGVLFQNKSKEFMNIIQKSGISNSALRSCEVVSCGIIQIYSIPVVSVLFTLFVHRYS
;
A
#
# COMPACT_ATOMS: atom_id res chain seq x y z
N MET A 1 15.42 36.38 11.28
CA MET A 1 15.43 35.02 10.71
C MET A 1 16.35 35.03 9.49
N PRO A 2 17.12 33.97 9.21
CA PRO A 2 17.80 33.83 7.92
C PRO A 2 16.77 33.87 6.78
N ASP A 3 17.21 34.25 5.57
CA ASP A 3 16.35 34.23 4.39
C ASP A 3 15.73 32.82 4.19
N PRO A 4 14.45 32.73 3.77
CA PRO A 4 13.80 31.45 3.59
C PRO A 4 14.49 30.66 2.47
N ASP A 5 14.61 29.34 2.63
CA ASP A 5 15.24 28.49 1.59
C ASP A 5 14.45 28.51 0.27
N LEU A 6 13.15 28.82 0.35
CA LEU A 6 12.24 28.87 -0.79
C LEU A 6 11.28 30.07 -0.68
N ILE A 7 11.15 30.82 -1.77
CA ILE A 7 10.09 31.82 -1.94
C ILE A 7 9.14 31.32 -3.03
N ILE A 8 7.88 31.09 -2.67
CA ILE A 8 6.84 30.62 -3.59
C ILE A 8 6.14 31.83 -4.20
N SER A 9 6.09 31.85 -5.54
CA SER A 9 5.52 32.97 -6.31
C SER A 9 4.05 33.22 -5.98
N ARG A 10 3.63 34.50 -5.96
CA ARG A 10 2.23 34.91 -5.78
C ARG A 10 1.30 34.34 -6.83
N SER A 11 1.81 34.01 -8.02
CA SER A 11 1.03 33.43 -9.12
C SER A 11 0.78 31.92 -8.95
N CYS A 12 1.36 31.28 -7.92
CA CYS A 12 1.12 29.88 -7.62
C CYS A 12 -0.33 29.69 -7.13
N ILE A 13 -1.10 28.84 -7.83
CA ILE A 13 -2.51 28.56 -7.51
C ILE A 13 -2.66 27.21 -6.77
N GLU A 14 -1.77 26.26 -7.04
CA GLU A 14 -1.71 24.96 -6.35
C GLU A 14 -0.24 24.53 -6.16
N ILE A 15 0.07 23.96 -5.00
CA ILE A 15 1.33 23.22 -4.79
C ILE A 15 1.06 21.76 -5.13
N TYR A 16 1.74 21.24 -6.14
CA TYR A 16 1.47 19.92 -6.68
C TYR A 16 1.80 18.78 -5.71
N GLY A 17 0.95 17.76 -5.70
CA GLY A 17 1.32 16.44 -5.23
C GLY A 17 0.21 15.40 -5.41
N ASN A 18 0.63 14.16 -5.66
CA ASN A 18 -0.22 13.07 -6.12
C ASN A 18 -0.13 11.86 -5.17
N ASN A 19 1.06 11.29 -5.01
CA ASN A 19 1.33 10.13 -4.16
C ASN A 19 2.72 10.24 -3.49
N GLU A 20 3.10 9.27 -2.67
CA GLU A 20 4.36 9.30 -1.89
C GLU A 20 5.65 9.26 -2.74
N ASN A 21 5.54 8.95 -4.03
CA ASN A 21 6.64 8.92 -4.99
C ASN A 21 6.56 10.07 -6.02
N ASP A 22 5.57 10.96 -5.92
CA ASP A 22 5.26 11.99 -6.93
C ASP A 22 4.62 13.25 -6.30
N TYR A 23 5.47 14.20 -5.89
CA TYR A 23 5.07 15.49 -5.30
C TYR A 23 6.16 16.56 -5.40
N CYS A 24 5.77 17.83 -5.21
CA CYS A 24 6.59 19.01 -5.50
C CYS A 24 7.97 19.03 -4.78
N PHE A 25 8.03 18.61 -3.51
CA PHE A 25 9.25 18.70 -2.69
C PHE A 25 9.93 17.36 -2.42
N LEU A 26 9.68 16.33 -3.24
CA LEU A 26 10.25 14.98 -3.05
C LEU A 26 11.78 15.00 -2.95
N TYR A 27 12.44 15.73 -3.84
CA TYR A 27 13.91 15.77 -3.92
C TYR A 27 14.55 16.81 -2.96
N SER A 28 13.76 17.68 -2.34
CA SER A 28 14.22 18.67 -1.34
C SER A 28 13.77 18.34 0.08
N ARG A 29 13.12 17.20 0.31
CA ARG A 29 12.53 16.83 1.61
C ARG A 29 13.54 16.78 2.77
N GLU A 30 14.81 16.46 2.47
CA GLU A 30 15.88 16.40 3.48
C GLU A 30 16.66 17.72 3.63
N THR A 31 16.36 18.74 2.80
CA THR A 31 17.13 19.99 2.76
C THR A 31 16.28 21.23 3.04
N LEU A 32 15.00 21.23 2.68
CA LEU A 32 14.07 22.35 2.90
C LEU A 32 13.83 22.56 4.40
N LYS A 33 14.32 23.67 4.95
CA LYS A 33 14.11 24.06 6.37
C LYS A 33 12.99 25.07 6.53
N SER A 34 12.78 25.91 5.52
CA SER A 34 11.80 27.00 5.55
C SER A 34 11.30 27.37 4.15
N PHE A 35 10.08 27.90 4.08
CA PHE A 35 9.55 28.54 2.88
C PHE A 35 8.77 29.80 3.26
N LYS A 36 8.58 30.72 2.31
CA LYS A 36 7.59 31.80 2.41
C LYS A 36 6.85 31.97 1.09
N PHE A 37 5.72 32.65 1.11
CA PHE A 37 5.04 33.12 -0.09
C PHE A 37 5.36 34.59 -0.36
N GLU A 38 5.36 34.98 -1.63
CA GLU A 38 5.23 36.39 -2.01
C GLU A 38 3.88 36.95 -1.51
N SER A 39 3.85 38.27 -1.26
CA SER A 39 2.62 38.97 -0.86
C SER A 39 1.50 38.77 -1.88
N ASN A 40 0.25 38.67 -1.40
CA ASN A 40 -0.95 38.43 -2.22
C ASN A 40 -0.93 37.09 -2.98
N SER A 41 -0.54 36.01 -2.28
CA SER A 41 -0.58 34.65 -2.81
C SER A 41 -1.96 34.29 -3.38
N GLN A 42 -1.97 33.74 -4.60
CA GLN A 42 -3.17 33.22 -5.26
C GLN A 42 -3.43 31.74 -4.94
N LEU A 43 -2.69 31.16 -3.99
CA LEU A 43 -2.76 29.75 -3.66
C LEU A 43 -4.17 29.39 -3.15
N THR A 44 -4.78 28.39 -3.77
CA THR A 44 -6.10 27.88 -3.40
C THR A 44 -6.03 26.49 -2.78
N THR A 45 -4.99 25.71 -3.10
CA THR A 45 -4.88 24.29 -2.72
C THR A 45 -3.43 23.90 -2.44
N ILE A 46 -3.22 23.11 -1.38
CA ILE A 46 -1.98 22.35 -1.19
C ILE A 46 -2.27 20.88 -1.51
N GLY A 47 -1.54 20.34 -2.51
CA GLY A 47 -1.70 19.01 -3.08
C GLY A 47 -1.48 17.86 -2.11
N LYS A 48 -1.88 16.65 -2.50
CA LYS A 48 -1.65 15.43 -1.69
C LYS A 48 -0.15 15.23 -1.55
N TYR A 49 0.35 14.89 -0.38
CA TYR A 49 1.80 14.69 -0.16
C TYR A 49 2.71 15.87 -0.50
N ALA A 50 2.19 17.08 -0.76
CA ALA A 50 2.97 18.20 -1.32
C ALA A 50 4.31 18.49 -0.60
N PHE A 51 4.32 18.44 0.74
CA PHE A 51 5.47 18.57 1.63
C PHE A 51 5.71 17.29 2.45
N TYR A 52 5.30 16.14 1.93
CA TYR A 52 5.43 14.87 2.63
C TYR A 52 6.89 14.59 3.00
N ASN A 53 7.10 14.19 4.26
CA ASN A 53 8.42 13.82 4.77
C ASN A 53 9.49 14.92 4.59
N CYS A 54 9.10 16.20 4.58
CA CYS A 54 10.04 17.32 4.63
C CYS A 54 10.64 17.42 6.05
N THR A 55 11.55 16.51 6.38
CA THR A 55 12.02 16.24 7.75
C THR A 55 12.73 17.41 8.40
N LYS A 56 13.29 18.33 7.62
CA LYS A 56 14.01 19.52 8.10
C LYS A 56 13.13 20.76 8.20
N LEU A 57 11.91 20.74 7.69
CA LEU A 57 11.00 21.89 7.72
C LEU A 57 10.65 22.25 9.16
N GLN A 58 11.01 23.46 9.59
CA GLN A 58 10.89 23.88 11.00
C GLN A 58 9.61 24.66 11.29
N ARG A 59 9.13 25.41 10.31
CA ARG A 59 7.99 26.33 10.43
C ARG A 59 7.11 26.20 9.20
N ILE A 60 5.79 26.08 9.42
CA ILE A 60 4.77 26.06 8.39
C ILE A 60 3.94 27.35 8.57
N ASP A 61 4.28 28.38 7.80
CA ASP A 61 3.55 29.66 7.82
C ASP A 61 2.73 29.82 6.54
N LEU A 62 1.41 29.70 6.68
CA LEU A 62 0.45 29.81 5.59
C LEU A 62 -0.39 31.10 5.69
N MET A 63 -0.10 32.02 6.64
CA MET A 63 -0.98 33.17 6.94
C MET A 63 -1.21 34.10 5.75
N SER A 64 -0.22 34.23 4.86
CA SER A 64 -0.32 35.07 3.66
C SER A 64 -1.23 34.49 2.57
N CYS A 65 -1.64 33.22 2.69
CA CYS A 65 -2.42 32.50 1.67
C CYS A 65 -3.92 32.61 1.94
N THR A 66 -4.47 33.82 1.92
CA THR A 66 -5.89 34.08 2.27
C THR A 66 -6.92 33.46 1.31
N LYS A 67 -6.47 33.01 0.13
CA LYS A 67 -7.30 32.26 -0.84
C LYS A 67 -7.21 30.74 -0.67
N LEU A 68 -6.32 30.25 0.21
CA LEU A 68 -6.12 28.82 0.42
C LEU A 68 -7.39 28.24 1.02
N SER A 69 -8.04 27.34 0.29
CA SER A 69 -9.31 26.73 0.70
C SER A 69 -9.12 25.32 1.26
N ILE A 70 -8.13 24.56 0.78
CA ILE A 70 -7.98 23.13 1.11
C ILE A 70 -6.51 22.74 1.28
N ILE A 71 -6.23 21.98 2.34
CA ILE A 71 -4.96 21.24 2.52
C ILE A 71 -5.27 19.76 2.35
N LYS A 72 -4.74 19.13 1.29
CA LYS A 72 -5.09 17.76 0.89
C LYS A 72 -4.36 16.69 1.71
N VAL A 73 -4.83 15.45 1.58
CA VAL A 73 -4.34 14.26 2.29
C VAL A 73 -2.81 14.21 2.36
N ARG A 74 -2.27 14.03 3.58
CA ARG A 74 -0.83 13.90 3.88
C ARG A 74 0.06 15.06 3.42
N ALA A 75 -0.48 16.23 3.11
CA ALA A 75 0.29 17.38 2.61
C ALA A 75 1.55 17.70 3.42
N PHE A 76 1.49 17.70 4.76
CA PHE A 76 2.61 17.95 5.67
C PHE A 76 2.91 16.74 6.59
N SER A 77 2.48 15.54 6.21
CA SER A 77 2.72 14.35 7.02
C SER A 77 4.22 14.06 7.14
N PHE A 78 4.67 13.68 8.33
CA PHE A 78 6.09 13.41 8.65
C PHE A 78 7.03 14.63 8.50
N CYS A 79 6.52 15.86 8.58
CA CYS A 79 7.36 17.06 8.81
C CYS A 79 7.85 17.09 10.27
N THR A 80 8.74 16.16 10.62
CA THR A 80 9.11 15.83 12.00
C THR A 80 9.93 16.89 12.73
N SER A 81 10.42 17.93 12.04
CA SER A 81 11.05 19.11 12.66
C SER A 81 10.12 20.31 12.79
N ALA A 82 8.89 20.24 12.26
CA ALA A 82 7.97 21.37 12.27
C ALA A 82 7.46 21.62 13.69
N THR A 83 7.79 22.79 14.25
CA THR A 83 7.42 23.18 15.63
C THR A 83 6.41 24.32 15.66
N GLU A 84 6.24 25.03 14.55
CA GLU A 84 5.31 26.14 14.39
C GLU A 84 4.38 25.90 13.18
N LEU A 85 3.08 26.12 13.37
CA LEU A 85 2.05 26.03 12.34
C LEU A 85 1.10 27.22 12.43
N PHE A 86 1.02 27.99 11.35
CA PHE A 86 0.12 29.13 11.22
C PHE A 86 -0.80 28.92 10.01
N LEU A 87 -2.11 28.92 10.24
CA LEU A 87 -3.15 28.67 9.23
C LEU A 87 -3.85 29.98 8.84
N PRO A 88 -4.19 30.20 7.55
CA PRO A 88 -4.82 31.44 7.10
C PRO A 88 -6.34 31.45 7.26
N GLU A 89 -6.92 32.63 7.40
CA GLU A 89 -8.35 32.85 7.13
C GLU A 89 -8.64 32.60 5.65
N GLY A 90 -9.73 31.87 5.37
CA GLY A 90 -10.09 31.40 4.04
C GLY A 90 -10.02 29.87 3.91
N LEU A 91 -9.23 29.21 4.78
CA LEU A 91 -9.11 27.76 4.82
C LEU A 91 -10.44 27.12 5.22
N LYS A 92 -10.96 26.20 4.40
CA LYS A 92 -12.25 25.51 4.61
C LYS A 92 -12.08 24.08 5.08
N SER A 93 -11.07 23.35 4.61
CA SER A 93 -10.92 21.93 4.90
C SER A 93 -9.46 21.52 5.10
N ILE A 94 -9.22 20.69 6.12
CA ILE A 94 -7.95 19.99 6.38
C ILE A 94 -8.21 18.49 6.24
N GLU A 95 -7.64 17.88 5.20
CA GLU A 95 -7.89 16.49 4.86
C GLU A 95 -7.10 15.49 5.73
N SER A 96 -7.38 14.19 5.54
CA SER A 96 -6.86 13.12 6.39
C SER A 96 -5.34 13.08 6.42
N TYR A 97 -4.75 12.91 7.61
CA TYR A 97 -3.30 12.84 7.83
C TYR A 97 -2.50 14.07 7.38
N SER A 98 -3.13 15.21 7.05
CA SER A 98 -2.44 16.40 6.53
C SER A 98 -1.29 16.87 7.43
N PHE A 99 -1.46 16.78 8.74
CA PHE A 99 -0.50 17.17 9.77
C PHE A 99 -0.14 15.98 10.68
N SER A 100 -0.03 14.78 10.10
CA SER A 100 0.36 13.57 10.86
C SER A 100 1.86 13.56 11.19
N ASN A 101 2.25 13.09 12.38
CA ASN A 101 3.67 13.00 12.82
C ASN A 101 4.45 14.33 12.72
N ILE A 102 3.85 15.46 13.12
CA ILE A 102 4.54 16.75 13.26
C ILE A 102 4.80 17.08 14.74
N LYS A 103 5.69 18.03 15.04
CA LYS A 103 6.10 18.36 16.43
C LYS A 103 5.65 19.74 16.90
N ILE A 104 4.53 20.23 16.37
CA ILE A 104 3.94 21.50 16.82
C ILE A 104 3.45 21.38 18.26
N ARG A 105 3.53 22.48 19.02
CA ARG A 105 3.03 22.54 20.41
C ARG A 105 1.59 23.01 20.50
N SER A 106 1.20 23.94 19.64
CA SER A 106 -0.14 24.51 19.60
C SER A 106 -0.54 24.87 18.17
N VAL A 107 -1.84 24.90 17.92
CA VAL A 107 -2.41 25.42 16.67
C VAL A 107 -3.71 26.17 16.96
N GLN A 108 -3.90 27.30 16.27
CA GLN A 108 -5.19 27.98 16.21
C GLN A 108 -5.88 27.62 14.90
N ILE A 109 -7.09 27.08 14.99
CA ILE A 109 -7.93 26.77 13.83
C ILE A 109 -8.69 28.04 13.40
N PRO A 110 -8.53 28.50 12.14
CA PRO A 110 -9.22 29.69 11.64
C PRO A 110 -10.74 29.55 11.66
N SER A 111 -11.44 30.68 11.74
CA SER A 111 -12.91 30.74 11.81
C SER A 111 -13.59 30.09 10.58
N THR A 112 -12.92 30.12 9.43
CA THR A 112 -13.44 29.63 8.16
C THR A 112 -13.42 28.12 7.99
N VAL A 113 -12.72 27.37 8.86
CA VAL A 113 -12.60 25.92 8.72
C VAL A 113 -13.94 25.26 9.02
N ILE A 114 -14.44 24.50 8.05
CA ILE A 114 -15.72 23.78 8.12
C ILE A 114 -15.50 22.32 8.52
N GLU A 115 -14.38 21.75 8.10
CA GLU A 115 -14.08 20.32 8.23
C GLU A 115 -12.63 20.05 8.64
N LEU A 116 -12.47 19.21 9.67
CA LEU A 116 -11.23 18.52 10.00
C LEU A 116 -11.45 17.03 9.76
N LYS A 117 -10.74 16.42 8.80
CA LYS A 117 -10.95 15.01 8.45
C LYS A 117 -10.21 14.06 9.41
N LYS A 118 -10.59 12.78 9.36
CA LYS A 118 -10.03 11.70 10.17
C LYS A 118 -8.51 11.74 10.16
N ASN A 119 -7.88 11.62 11.33
CA ASN A 119 -6.42 11.63 11.50
C ASN A 119 -5.70 12.92 11.05
N ALA A 120 -6.38 14.06 10.86
CA ALA A 120 -5.74 15.31 10.40
C ALA A 120 -4.47 15.68 11.20
N PHE A 121 -4.50 15.53 12.54
CA PHE A 121 -3.39 15.83 13.45
C PHE A 121 -2.89 14.58 14.20
N THR A 122 -3.07 13.38 13.64
CA THR A 122 -2.69 12.14 14.34
C THR A 122 -1.19 12.08 14.61
N LYS A 123 -0.79 11.54 15.77
CA LYS A 123 0.62 11.41 16.19
C LYS A 123 1.40 12.72 16.22
N ALA A 124 0.72 13.86 16.34
CA ALA A 124 1.37 15.11 16.72
C ALA A 124 1.62 15.09 18.24
N GLU A 125 2.55 14.24 18.68
CA GLU A 125 2.76 13.90 20.11
C GLU A 125 3.21 15.11 20.95
N SER A 126 3.69 16.19 20.33
CA SER A 126 4.04 17.44 21.02
C SER A 126 2.88 18.43 21.12
N LEU A 127 1.74 18.18 20.47
CA LEU A 127 0.59 19.08 20.44
C LEU A 127 -0.16 18.99 21.78
N THR A 128 -0.06 20.05 22.58
CA THR A 128 -0.66 20.14 23.91
C THR A 128 -1.87 21.07 23.99
N SER A 129 -2.04 21.96 23.00
CA SER A 129 -3.14 22.93 22.97
C SER A 129 -3.68 23.13 21.55
N ILE A 130 -5.00 23.19 21.43
CA ILE A 130 -5.68 23.62 20.22
C ILE A 130 -6.73 24.66 20.59
N THR A 131 -6.81 25.72 19.80
CA THR A 131 -7.80 26.78 19.97
C THR A 131 -8.56 27.00 18.68
N PHE A 132 -9.80 27.48 18.80
CA PHE A 132 -10.63 27.85 17.67
C PHE A 132 -10.82 29.36 17.69
N LYS A 133 -10.68 30.02 16.54
CA LYS A 133 -10.97 31.45 16.46
C LYS A 133 -12.48 31.68 16.58
N GLU A 134 -12.86 32.77 17.24
CA GLU A 134 -14.25 33.20 17.40
C GLU A 134 -15.00 33.25 16.06
N GLY A 135 -16.24 32.79 16.04
CA GLY A 135 -17.03 32.63 14.82
C GLY A 135 -16.69 31.36 14.04
N SER A 136 -16.24 30.31 14.73
CA SER A 136 -15.88 29.02 14.14
C SER A 136 -17.02 28.48 13.26
N LYS A 137 -16.65 27.86 12.13
CA LYS A 137 -17.59 27.16 11.22
C LYS A 137 -17.46 25.64 11.25
N LEU A 138 -16.64 25.10 12.15
CA LEU A 138 -16.41 23.67 12.26
C LEU A 138 -17.71 22.94 12.60
N THR A 139 -18.10 21.98 11.75
CA THR A 139 -19.40 21.31 11.87
C THR A 139 -19.35 20.06 12.74
N SER A 140 -18.22 19.36 12.78
CA SER A 140 -18.09 18.08 13.45
C SER A 140 -16.67 17.77 13.93
N LEU A 141 -16.59 16.92 14.95
CA LEU A 141 -15.37 16.27 15.44
C LEU A 141 -15.42 14.79 15.09
N VAL A 142 -14.73 14.40 14.02
CA VAL A 142 -14.72 13.03 13.50
C VAL A 142 -13.71 12.14 14.22
N SER A 143 -13.86 10.82 14.11
CA SER A 143 -12.97 9.86 14.77
C SER A 143 -11.50 10.08 14.45
N ASP A 144 -10.66 9.90 15.46
CA ASP A 144 -9.20 9.93 15.39
C ASP A 144 -8.55 11.26 14.93
N VAL A 145 -9.31 12.36 14.78
CA VAL A 145 -8.79 13.66 14.28
C VAL A 145 -7.58 14.18 15.07
N PHE A 146 -7.57 14.00 16.39
CA PHE A 146 -6.47 14.36 17.31
C PHE A 146 -5.81 13.12 17.94
N SER A 147 -5.89 11.95 17.30
CA SER A 147 -5.41 10.73 17.93
C SER A 147 -3.91 10.74 18.21
N HIS A 148 -3.48 10.16 19.34
CA HIS A 148 -2.07 10.14 19.78
C HIS A 148 -1.43 11.54 19.89
N THR A 149 -2.22 12.55 20.26
CA THR A 149 -1.70 13.88 20.65
C THR A 149 -1.54 13.95 22.17
N SER A 150 -0.93 15.03 22.65
CA SER A 150 -0.71 15.29 24.09
C SER A 150 -1.58 16.44 24.60
N LEU A 151 -2.78 16.63 24.03
CA LEU A 151 -3.71 17.68 24.46
C LEU A 151 -3.97 17.56 25.96
N ILE A 152 -3.97 18.70 26.64
CA ILE A 152 -4.21 18.80 28.10
C ILE A 152 -5.63 19.31 28.37
N ASP A 153 -6.08 20.24 27.54
CA ASP A 153 -7.41 20.86 27.57
C ASP A 153 -8.00 20.93 26.15
N PHE A 154 -9.33 20.87 26.05
CA PHE A 154 -10.03 20.97 24.76
C PHE A 154 -11.38 21.65 24.92
N GLU A 155 -11.62 22.70 24.13
CA GLU A 155 -12.93 23.33 24.01
C GLU A 155 -13.64 22.93 22.71
N VAL A 156 -14.87 22.44 22.81
CA VAL A 156 -15.77 22.24 21.67
C VAL A 156 -16.33 23.59 21.22
N PRO A 157 -16.07 24.06 19.99
CA PRO A 157 -16.47 25.40 19.55
C PRO A 157 -17.98 25.55 19.31
N GLU A 158 -18.49 26.78 19.18
CA GLU A 158 -19.94 27.06 19.11
C GLU A 158 -20.69 26.37 17.96
N SER A 159 -20.01 26.06 16.86
CA SER A 159 -20.62 25.58 15.62
C SER A 159 -20.74 24.06 15.50
N VAL A 160 -20.05 23.31 16.37
CA VAL A 160 -19.99 21.84 16.27
C VAL A 160 -21.35 21.24 16.62
N GLN A 161 -21.83 20.36 15.75
CA GLN A 161 -23.16 19.73 15.81
C GLN A 161 -23.08 18.20 15.99
N SER A 162 -21.91 17.61 15.75
CA SER A 162 -21.68 16.17 15.86
C SER A 162 -20.28 15.85 16.37
N ILE A 163 -20.18 14.88 17.30
CA ILE A 163 -18.94 14.48 17.94
C ILE A 163 -18.87 12.94 17.93
N SER A 164 -17.79 12.39 17.40
CA SER A 164 -17.40 10.99 17.61
C SER A 164 -16.62 10.88 18.92
N GLY A 165 -16.98 9.98 19.84
CA GLY A 165 -16.26 9.85 21.11
C GLY A 165 -14.78 9.47 20.94
N ALA A 166 -14.42 8.80 19.84
CA ALA A 166 -13.05 8.45 19.49
C ALA A 166 -12.25 9.57 18.80
N PHE A 167 -12.73 10.82 18.74
CA PHE A 167 -11.97 11.92 18.12
C PHE A 167 -10.62 12.20 18.81
N ILE A 168 -10.53 11.86 20.10
CA ILE A 168 -9.36 11.93 20.98
C ILE A 168 -8.80 10.54 21.37
N TYR A 169 -8.92 9.55 20.48
CA TYR A 169 -8.31 8.23 20.70
C TYR A 169 -6.81 8.33 21.07
N LYS A 170 -6.37 7.67 22.14
CA LYS A 170 -4.99 7.71 22.67
C LYS A 170 -4.50 9.08 23.16
N VAL A 171 -5.39 10.05 23.40
CA VAL A 171 -5.04 11.33 24.06
C VAL A 171 -5.14 11.16 25.57
N ILE A 172 -4.17 10.45 26.14
CA ILE A 172 -4.18 10.03 27.56
C ILE A 172 -3.82 11.14 28.56
N SER A 173 -3.46 12.32 28.07
CA SER A 173 -3.09 13.50 28.87
C SER A 173 -4.24 14.46 29.15
N LEU A 174 -5.36 14.37 28.41
CA LEU A 174 -6.45 15.35 28.47
C LEU A 174 -7.12 15.32 29.84
N THR A 175 -6.97 16.42 30.59
CA THR A 175 -7.49 16.59 31.96
C THR A 175 -8.84 17.28 32.00
N ALA A 176 -9.23 18.01 30.96
CA ALA A 176 -10.53 18.67 30.91
C ALA A 176 -11.05 18.76 29.47
N ILE A 177 -12.38 18.76 29.35
CA ILE A 177 -13.07 19.01 28.09
C ILE A 177 -14.30 19.88 28.35
N HIS A 178 -14.37 20.99 27.64
CA HIS A 178 -15.41 22.00 27.84
C HIS A 178 -16.18 22.25 26.54
N VAL A 179 -17.38 22.79 26.66
CA VAL A 179 -18.18 23.23 25.51
C VAL A 179 -18.34 24.73 25.57
N HIS A 180 -18.05 25.39 24.44
CA HIS A 180 -18.20 26.84 24.33
C HIS A 180 -19.64 27.29 24.68
N PRO A 181 -19.83 28.38 25.45
CA PRO A 181 -21.15 28.78 25.96
C PRO A 181 -22.24 28.96 24.88
N ASN A 182 -21.83 29.42 23.69
CA ASN A 182 -22.73 29.66 22.56
C ASN A 182 -23.07 28.38 21.75
N ASN A 183 -22.50 27.22 22.07
CA ASN A 183 -22.84 25.98 21.39
C ASN A 183 -24.30 25.61 21.69
N LYS A 184 -25.10 25.39 20.64
CA LYS A 184 -26.54 25.11 20.73
C LYS A 184 -26.88 23.63 20.92
N TYR A 185 -25.92 22.74 20.73
CA TYR A 185 -26.13 21.28 20.68
C TYR A 185 -25.60 20.57 21.90
N PHE A 186 -24.52 21.07 22.50
CA PHE A 186 -23.78 20.40 23.56
C PHE A 186 -23.64 21.25 24.83
N VAL A 187 -23.36 20.57 25.94
CA VAL A 187 -22.97 21.14 27.24
C VAL A 187 -21.91 20.24 27.87
N SER A 188 -21.09 20.75 28.77
CA SER A 188 -20.09 19.97 29.50
C SER A 188 -20.22 20.15 31.01
N ASP A 189 -19.66 19.18 31.74
CA ASP A 189 -19.41 19.24 33.19
C ASP A 189 -17.91 19.28 33.50
N ASP A 190 -17.12 19.82 32.56
CA ASP A 190 -15.65 19.90 32.56
C ASP A 190 -14.89 18.56 32.48
N CYS A 191 -15.60 17.44 32.59
CA CYS A 191 -15.05 16.09 32.41
C CYS A 191 -15.57 15.42 31.13
N ALA A 192 -16.82 15.68 30.76
CA ALA A 192 -17.47 15.08 29.60
C ALA A 192 -18.34 16.06 28.83
N VAL A 193 -18.64 15.67 27.58
CA VAL A 193 -19.52 16.40 26.67
C VAL A 193 -20.85 15.67 26.52
N TYR A 194 -21.94 16.39 26.75
CA TYR A 194 -23.32 15.93 26.70
C TYR A 194 -24.12 16.66 25.63
N SER A 195 -25.26 16.10 25.21
CA SER A 195 -26.30 16.87 24.52
C SER A 195 -26.88 17.93 25.45
N LYS A 196 -27.41 19.04 24.92
CA LYS A 196 -28.01 20.12 25.74
C LYS A 196 -29.08 19.66 26.73
N ASN A 197 -29.81 18.61 26.39
CA ASN A 197 -30.85 18.01 27.24
C ASN A 197 -30.34 16.86 28.13
N TYR A 198 -29.02 16.60 28.16
CA TYR A 198 -28.36 15.52 28.89
C TYR A 198 -28.80 14.08 28.54
N THR A 199 -29.52 13.85 27.43
CA THR A 199 -29.94 12.50 27.05
C THR A 199 -28.81 11.66 26.45
N LYS A 200 -27.74 12.28 25.96
CA LYS A 200 -26.59 11.57 25.36
C LYS A 200 -25.28 12.11 25.89
N ILE A 201 -24.31 11.22 26.09
CA ILE A 201 -22.91 11.56 26.37
C ILE A 201 -22.05 11.17 25.16
N PHE A 202 -21.14 12.07 24.75
CA PHE A 202 -20.41 11.99 23.48
C PHE A 202 -18.93 11.71 23.66
N SER A 203 -18.28 12.32 24.66
CA SER A 203 -16.84 12.18 24.89
C SER A 203 -16.50 12.51 26.34
N PHE A 204 -15.37 11.98 26.81
CA PHE A 204 -14.86 12.12 28.16
C PHE A 204 -13.35 12.42 28.13
N ALA A 205 -12.88 13.34 28.96
CA ALA A 205 -11.47 13.66 29.14
C ALA A 205 -10.76 12.54 29.94
N PRO A 206 -9.88 11.71 29.32
CA PRO A 206 -9.43 10.46 29.92
C PRO A 206 -8.65 10.59 31.23
N ASN A 207 -8.05 11.75 31.51
CA ASN A 207 -7.24 12.02 32.70
C ASN A 207 -7.90 13.07 33.63
N SER A 208 -9.22 13.26 33.53
CA SER A 208 -9.94 14.30 34.29
C SER A 208 -10.21 13.94 35.76
N THR A 209 -10.54 12.69 36.05
CA THR A 209 -10.91 12.25 37.39
C THR A 209 -10.55 10.78 37.65
N PHE A 210 -10.50 10.40 38.92
CA PHE A 210 -10.35 9.01 39.35
C PHE A 210 -11.68 8.24 39.33
N THR A 211 -12.80 8.91 39.56
CA THR A 211 -14.15 8.32 39.56
C THR A 211 -15.13 9.24 38.86
N TYR A 212 -16.10 8.69 38.14
CA TYR A 212 -17.06 9.48 37.38
C TYR A 212 -18.50 8.97 37.51
N VAL A 213 -19.45 9.88 37.70
CA VAL A 213 -20.89 9.57 37.76
C VAL A 213 -21.56 10.23 36.56
N ILE A 214 -22.14 9.43 35.67
CA ILE A 214 -22.83 9.93 34.48
C ILE A 214 -24.15 10.57 34.90
N ASN A 215 -24.50 11.71 34.29
CA ASN A 215 -25.77 12.40 34.55
C ASN A 215 -26.99 11.46 34.43
N SER A 216 -27.92 11.53 35.39
CA SER A 216 -29.07 10.61 35.50
C SER A 216 -30.04 10.63 34.32
N ASN A 217 -30.03 11.69 33.50
CA ASN A 217 -30.91 11.81 32.34
C ASN A 217 -30.37 11.11 31.08
N VAL A 218 -29.13 10.61 31.11
CA VAL A 218 -28.50 9.97 29.94
C VAL A 218 -29.20 8.65 29.61
N THR A 219 -29.58 8.50 28.34
CA THR A 219 -30.13 7.27 27.77
C THR A 219 -29.15 6.59 26.81
N ASP A 220 -28.20 7.33 26.24
CA ASP A 220 -27.28 6.83 25.22
C ASP A 220 -25.82 7.21 25.56
N ILE A 221 -24.94 6.21 25.62
CA ILE A 221 -23.47 6.39 25.66
C ILE A 221 -22.94 6.13 24.25
N ASN A 222 -22.34 7.13 23.60
CA ASN A 222 -21.89 6.99 22.23
C ASN A 222 -20.62 6.15 22.07
N PHE A 223 -20.37 5.73 20.82
CA PHE A 223 -19.14 5.08 20.39
C PHE A 223 -17.89 5.80 20.91
N GLY A 224 -17.01 5.07 21.58
CA GLY A 224 -15.71 5.58 22.06
C GLY A 224 -15.76 6.63 23.18
N THR A 225 -16.89 6.83 23.86
CA THR A 225 -17.06 7.93 24.84
C THR A 225 -15.96 7.97 25.92
N PHE A 226 -15.65 6.84 26.55
CA PHE A 226 -14.66 6.69 27.63
C PHE A 226 -13.37 6.01 27.15
N VAL A 227 -13.04 6.15 25.87
CA VAL A 227 -11.82 5.54 25.32
C VAL A 227 -10.60 6.03 26.11
N ASN A 228 -9.73 5.10 26.50
CA ASN A 228 -8.53 5.37 27.30
C ASN A 228 -8.76 6.00 28.69
N ALA A 229 -10.00 6.07 29.19
CA ALA A 229 -10.28 6.68 30.50
C ALA A 229 -9.47 6.01 31.62
N LYS A 230 -8.84 6.85 32.45
CA LYS A 230 -8.02 6.43 33.60
C LYS A 230 -8.82 6.27 34.89
N CYS A 231 -10.13 6.51 34.85
CA CYS A 231 -11.04 6.27 35.96
C CYS A 231 -10.92 4.82 36.46
N THR A 232 -10.97 4.65 37.78
CA THR A 232 -11.06 3.34 38.42
C THR A 232 -12.51 2.86 38.55
N SER A 233 -13.47 3.79 38.52
CA SER A 233 -14.91 3.52 38.57
C SER A 233 -15.70 4.52 37.74
N ILE A 234 -16.71 4.03 37.02
CA ILE A 234 -17.70 4.83 36.28
C ILE A 234 -19.09 4.32 36.65
N THR A 235 -19.94 5.20 37.19
CA THR A 235 -21.33 4.88 37.53
C THR A 235 -22.26 5.21 36.36
N ILE A 236 -22.88 4.19 35.78
CA ILE A 236 -23.86 4.31 34.70
C ILE A 236 -25.27 4.37 35.30
N PRO A 237 -26.11 5.38 34.97
CA PRO A 237 -27.46 5.47 35.49
C PRO A 237 -28.40 4.42 34.88
N PRO A 238 -29.43 3.97 35.61
CA PRO A 238 -30.38 2.95 35.13
C PRO A 238 -31.19 3.35 33.88
N SER A 239 -31.20 4.63 33.53
CA SER A 239 -31.88 5.18 32.34
C SER A 239 -31.17 4.85 31.02
N VAL A 240 -29.91 4.42 31.05
CA VAL A 240 -29.11 4.12 29.85
C VAL A 240 -29.62 2.88 29.12
N LYS A 241 -30.07 3.07 27.88
CA LYS A 241 -30.59 2.03 26.99
C LYS A 241 -29.57 1.55 25.97
N TYR A 242 -28.59 2.38 25.64
CA TYR A 242 -27.60 2.10 24.60
C TYR A 242 -26.19 2.46 25.04
N ILE A 243 -25.24 1.55 24.77
CA ILE A 243 -23.80 1.76 24.92
C ILE A 243 -23.16 1.39 23.59
N GLY A 244 -22.59 2.39 22.91
CA GLY A 244 -21.94 2.19 21.63
C GLY A 244 -20.65 1.39 21.73
N GLY A 245 -20.26 0.78 20.62
CA GLY A 245 -19.04 -0.01 20.49
C GLY A 245 -17.82 0.79 20.92
N SER A 246 -16.82 0.10 21.45
CA SER A 246 -15.59 0.72 21.97
C SER A 246 -15.81 1.81 23.04
N ALA A 247 -17.00 1.96 23.64
CA ALA A 247 -17.27 3.02 24.62
C ALA A 247 -16.28 3.03 25.80
N PHE A 248 -15.81 1.87 26.25
CA PHE A 248 -14.82 1.70 27.32
C PHE A 248 -13.54 1.02 26.79
N TYR A 249 -13.19 1.31 25.53
CA TYR A 249 -11.98 0.76 24.91
C TYR A 249 -10.72 1.26 25.63
N GLU A 250 -9.84 0.33 26.00
CA GLU A 250 -8.59 0.58 26.74
C GLU A 250 -8.76 1.35 28.07
N THR A 251 -9.86 1.14 28.79
CA THR A 251 -10.01 1.62 30.18
C THR A 251 -9.20 0.75 31.16
N ARG A 252 -7.87 0.87 31.09
CA ARG A 252 -6.90 -0.02 31.77
C ARG A 252 -6.88 0.09 33.30
N ASN A 253 -7.60 1.04 33.89
CA ASN A 253 -7.74 1.20 35.34
C ASN A 253 -9.12 0.80 35.87
N LEU A 254 -10.09 0.60 34.97
CA LEU A 254 -11.48 0.30 35.34
C LEU A 254 -11.59 -1.16 35.78
N LYS A 255 -11.76 -1.39 37.09
CA LYS A 255 -11.79 -2.75 37.67
C LYS A 255 -13.18 -3.37 37.72
N GLN A 256 -14.20 -2.55 37.89
CA GLN A 256 -15.60 -2.97 37.97
C GLN A 256 -16.50 -1.92 37.32
N ILE A 257 -17.60 -2.39 36.74
CA ILE A 257 -18.65 -1.55 36.18
C ILE A 257 -19.99 -2.26 36.33
N VAL A 258 -21.02 -1.51 36.69
CA VAL A 258 -22.40 -2.02 36.74
C VAL A 258 -23.10 -1.62 35.47
N LEU A 259 -23.59 -2.62 34.72
CA LEU A 259 -24.31 -2.40 33.48
C LEU A 259 -25.80 -2.11 33.76
N PRO A 260 -26.43 -1.14 33.07
CA PRO A 260 -27.81 -0.78 33.31
C PRO A 260 -28.78 -1.90 32.89
N PRO A 261 -29.88 -2.13 33.64
CA PRO A 261 -30.80 -3.24 33.41
C PRO A 261 -31.57 -3.16 32.08
N THR A 262 -31.61 -1.99 31.45
CA THR A 262 -32.28 -1.70 30.19
C THR A 262 -31.49 -2.09 28.95
N LEU A 263 -30.23 -2.53 29.07
CA LEU A 263 -29.42 -2.93 27.92
C LEU A 263 -29.96 -4.18 27.25
N THR A 264 -29.94 -4.17 25.91
CA THR A 264 -30.33 -5.31 25.08
C THR A 264 -29.16 -5.90 24.30
N ILE A 265 -28.10 -5.12 24.04
CA ILE A 265 -26.92 -5.50 23.27
C ILE A 265 -25.67 -4.93 23.94
N ILE A 266 -24.59 -5.71 23.95
CA ILE A 266 -23.23 -5.22 24.23
C ILE A 266 -22.47 -5.20 22.90
N GLU A 267 -22.18 -4.01 22.38
CA GLU A 267 -21.57 -3.84 21.07
C GLU A 267 -20.09 -4.27 21.00
N GLY A 268 -19.60 -4.39 19.76
CA GLY A 268 -18.24 -4.82 19.49
C GLY A 268 -17.19 -3.97 20.19
N TYR A 269 -16.19 -4.64 20.77
CA TYR A 269 -15.06 -4.01 21.47
C TYR A 269 -15.41 -3.08 22.63
N THR A 270 -16.65 -3.09 23.15
CA THR A 270 -17.12 -2.15 24.19
C THR A 270 -16.15 -2.02 25.38
N PHE A 271 -15.59 -3.12 25.88
CA PHE A 271 -14.65 -3.19 27.00
C PHE A 271 -13.26 -3.71 26.61
N TYR A 272 -12.89 -3.65 25.33
CA TYR A 272 -11.63 -4.19 24.85
C TYR A 272 -10.42 -3.60 25.60
N PHE A 273 -9.47 -4.43 26.07
CA PHE A 273 -8.34 -4.02 26.93
C PHE A 273 -8.73 -3.29 28.24
N SER A 274 -9.94 -3.52 28.77
CA SER A 274 -10.30 -3.04 30.10
C SER A 274 -9.68 -3.91 31.20
N ALA A 275 -9.49 -3.35 32.39
CA ALA A 275 -8.98 -4.08 33.55
C ALA A 275 -10.09 -4.73 34.41
N ILE A 276 -11.30 -4.90 33.85
CA ILE A 276 -12.44 -5.47 34.56
C ILE A 276 -12.10 -6.91 34.99
N THR A 277 -12.35 -7.20 36.27
CA THR A 277 -12.10 -8.53 36.85
C THR A 277 -13.33 -9.42 36.87
N SER A 278 -14.52 -8.81 36.99
CA SER A 278 -15.80 -9.50 37.02
C SER A 278 -16.87 -8.67 36.34
N ILE A 279 -17.81 -9.32 35.66
CA ILE A 279 -18.94 -8.63 35.02
C ILE A 279 -20.26 -9.37 35.23
N ASP A 280 -21.28 -8.62 35.63
CA ASP A 280 -22.67 -9.08 35.64
C ASP A 280 -23.40 -8.50 34.43
N ILE A 281 -23.81 -9.39 33.51
CA ILE A 281 -24.51 -9.02 32.29
C ILE A 281 -26.03 -8.99 32.56
N PRO A 282 -26.74 -7.87 32.31
CA PRO A 282 -28.16 -7.73 32.61
C PRO A 282 -29.08 -8.72 31.88
N GLU A 283 -30.23 -9.07 32.49
CA GLU A 283 -31.14 -10.13 31.99
C GLU A 283 -31.75 -9.84 30.60
N ASN A 284 -31.89 -8.56 30.24
CA ASN A 284 -32.44 -8.14 28.96
C ASN A 284 -31.43 -8.20 27.80
N VAL A 285 -30.14 -8.45 28.08
CA VAL A 285 -29.11 -8.54 27.05
C VAL A 285 -29.29 -9.85 26.28
N THR A 286 -29.58 -9.72 24.99
CA THR A 286 -29.79 -10.86 24.09
C THR A 286 -28.57 -11.16 23.22
N LYS A 287 -27.67 -10.18 23.03
CA LYS A 287 -26.51 -10.28 22.16
C LYS A 287 -25.27 -9.62 22.76
N ILE A 288 -24.15 -10.35 22.74
CA ILE A 288 -22.81 -9.80 22.96
C ILE A 288 -22.09 -9.86 21.62
N GLU A 289 -21.56 -8.75 21.15
CA GLU A 289 -20.89 -8.69 19.86
C GLU A 289 -19.39 -9.02 19.94
N VAL A 290 -18.78 -9.03 18.77
CA VAL A 290 -17.43 -9.52 18.56
C VAL A 290 -16.40 -8.76 19.40
N GLY A 291 -15.54 -9.50 20.10
CA GLY A 291 -14.46 -8.93 20.91
C GLY A 291 -14.88 -7.99 22.05
N ALA A 292 -16.15 -7.99 22.49
CA ALA A 292 -16.67 -7.04 23.49
C ALA A 292 -15.81 -6.92 24.75
N PHE A 293 -15.29 -8.03 25.28
CA PHE A 293 -14.39 -8.10 26.44
C PHE A 293 -13.01 -8.67 26.07
N LYS A 294 -12.64 -8.67 24.79
CA LYS A 294 -11.36 -9.23 24.36
C LYS A 294 -10.20 -8.46 24.97
N ALA A 295 -9.16 -9.19 25.35
CA ALA A 295 -7.98 -8.67 26.06
C ALA A 295 -8.28 -8.06 27.44
N CYS A 296 -9.43 -8.35 28.05
CA CYS A 296 -9.63 -8.16 29.50
C CYS A 296 -8.90 -9.24 30.29
N PHE A 297 -7.57 -9.18 30.36
CA PHE A 297 -6.74 -10.28 30.87
C PHE A 297 -6.98 -10.67 32.34
N TYR A 298 -7.65 -9.81 33.10
CA TYR A 298 -8.00 -10.08 34.51
C TYR A 298 -9.45 -10.56 34.70
N LEU A 299 -10.25 -10.64 33.62
CA LEU A 299 -11.63 -11.07 33.69
C LEU A 299 -11.69 -12.57 33.97
N ASN A 300 -12.21 -12.93 35.14
CA ASN A 300 -12.32 -14.32 35.58
C ASN A 300 -13.74 -14.72 35.98
N ASN A 301 -14.63 -13.79 36.33
CA ASN A 301 -16.00 -14.11 36.72
C ASN A 301 -17.00 -13.40 35.82
N ILE A 302 -17.81 -14.19 35.09
CA ILE A 302 -18.81 -13.67 34.16
C ILE A 302 -20.16 -14.30 34.50
N LEU A 303 -21.14 -13.46 34.80
CA LEU A 303 -22.53 -13.88 34.96
C LEU A 303 -23.33 -13.47 33.73
N LEU A 304 -23.76 -14.45 32.95
CA LEU A 304 -24.49 -14.28 31.69
C LEU A 304 -26.02 -14.40 31.90
N PRO A 305 -26.85 -13.69 31.12
CA PRO A 305 -28.30 -13.78 31.25
C PRO A 305 -28.85 -15.09 30.67
N GLY A 306 -30.03 -15.51 31.11
CA GLY A 306 -30.69 -16.71 30.59
C GLY A 306 -31.20 -16.53 29.16
N ASN A 307 -31.68 -15.34 28.82
CA ASN A 307 -32.31 -15.04 27.52
C ASN A 307 -31.32 -14.73 26.38
N MET A 308 -30.02 -14.97 26.56
CA MET A 308 -29.03 -14.68 25.53
C MET A 308 -29.20 -15.58 24.31
N THR A 309 -29.18 -15.01 23.12
CA THR A 309 -29.37 -15.71 21.83
C THR A 309 -28.07 -15.85 21.05
N SER A 310 -27.09 -14.95 21.23
CA SER A 310 -25.83 -15.00 20.49
C SER A 310 -24.68 -14.32 21.21
N ILE A 311 -23.49 -14.90 21.06
CA ILE A 311 -22.21 -14.32 21.47
C ILE A 311 -21.32 -14.24 20.22
N GLY A 312 -20.72 -13.07 20.01
CA GLY A 312 -19.78 -12.81 18.94
C GLY A 312 -18.47 -13.54 19.16
N GLY A 313 -17.76 -13.78 18.08
CA GLY A 313 -16.48 -14.44 18.11
C GLY A 313 -15.44 -13.75 19.02
N GLY A 314 -14.74 -14.53 19.84
CA GLY A 314 -13.71 -14.02 20.75
C GLY A 314 -14.21 -12.93 21.72
N ALA A 315 -15.50 -12.91 22.06
CA ALA A 315 -16.10 -11.92 22.95
C ALA A 315 -15.41 -11.87 24.31
N PHE A 316 -14.95 -13.02 24.82
CA PHE A 316 -14.22 -13.14 26.08
C PHE A 316 -12.79 -13.61 25.82
N PRO A 317 -11.82 -13.20 26.64
CA PRO A 317 -10.44 -13.63 26.50
C PRO A 317 -10.29 -15.08 27.02
N PRO A 318 -9.37 -15.87 26.45
CA PRO A 318 -9.01 -17.16 27.03
C PRO A 318 -8.34 -16.93 28.39
N ASN A 319 -8.76 -17.68 29.39
CA ASN A 319 -8.26 -17.61 30.76
C ASN A 319 -8.55 -18.94 31.48
N SER A 320 -7.53 -19.57 32.08
CA SER A 320 -7.65 -20.86 32.77
C SER A 320 -8.56 -20.82 33.99
N ASP A 321 -8.69 -19.64 34.62
CA ASP A 321 -9.50 -19.44 35.82
C ASP A 321 -10.88 -18.85 35.51
N ILE A 322 -11.29 -18.83 34.24
CA ILE A 322 -12.55 -18.22 33.84
C ILE A 322 -13.74 -19.06 34.29
N ASN A 323 -14.59 -18.44 35.09
CA ASN A 323 -15.85 -18.97 35.55
C ASN A 323 -16.99 -18.21 34.88
N ILE A 324 -17.73 -18.91 34.02
CA ILE A 324 -18.90 -18.38 33.34
C ILE A 324 -20.13 -19.13 33.83
N THR A 325 -21.08 -18.38 34.39
CA THR A 325 -22.35 -18.92 34.90
C THR A 325 -23.52 -18.25 34.19
N PHE A 326 -24.68 -18.91 34.16
CA PHE A 326 -25.90 -18.39 33.54
C PHE A 326 -26.96 -18.14 34.62
N LYS A 327 -27.65 -17.00 34.56
CA LYS A 327 -28.76 -16.64 35.46
C LYS A 327 -29.99 -17.53 35.30
N GLY A 328 -30.10 -18.23 34.17
CA GLY A 328 -31.22 -19.11 33.86
C GLY A 328 -30.90 -20.07 32.70
N ASN A 329 -31.95 -20.61 32.09
CA ASN A 329 -31.81 -21.53 30.95
C ASN A 329 -31.27 -20.81 29.72
N SER A 330 -29.97 -20.98 29.45
CA SER A 330 -29.30 -20.39 28.30
C SER A 330 -29.52 -21.17 27.00
N SER A 331 -29.52 -20.45 25.87
CA SER A 331 -29.38 -20.99 24.51
C SER A 331 -27.92 -21.27 24.12
N LEU A 332 -26.99 -20.99 25.04
CA LEU A 332 -25.56 -21.22 24.90
C LEU A 332 -25.10 -22.23 25.95
N LYS A 333 -23.92 -22.80 25.74
CA LYS A 333 -23.27 -23.70 26.69
C LYS A 333 -21.76 -23.58 26.60
N ILE A 334 -21.11 -24.07 27.65
CA ILE A 334 -19.67 -24.31 27.67
C ILE A 334 -19.50 -25.81 27.84
N ASP A 335 -18.77 -26.44 26.94
CA ASP A 335 -18.52 -27.88 27.01
C ASP A 335 -17.36 -28.22 27.95
N LYS A 336 -17.02 -29.51 28.05
CA LYS A 336 -15.92 -30.00 28.89
C LYS A 336 -14.52 -29.56 28.40
N GLN A 337 -14.41 -29.07 27.17
CA GLN A 337 -13.18 -28.54 26.56
C GLN A 337 -13.10 -27.02 26.68
N LEU A 338 -14.01 -26.40 27.45
CA LEU A 338 -14.15 -24.95 27.59
C LEU A 338 -14.42 -24.23 26.26
N LEU A 339 -15.14 -24.88 25.33
CA LEU A 339 -15.67 -24.25 24.13
C LEU A 339 -17.00 -23.57 24.44
N LEU A 340 -17.05 -22.25 24.28
CA LEU A 340 -18.28 -21.46 24.33
C LEU A 340 -19.00 -21.56 23.00
N MET A 341 -20.20 -22.16 23.01
CA MET A 341 -20.94 -22.51 21.80
C MET A 341 -22.45 -22.34 21.97
N SER A 342 -23.18 -22.37 20.86
CA SER A 342 -24.64 -22.49 20.91
C SER A 342 -25.05 -23.87 21.46
N LYS A 343 -26.18 -23.93 22.16
CA LYS A 343 -26.65 -25.15 22.85
C LYS A 343 -26.92 -26.29 21.88
N ASP A 344 -27.35 -25.96 20.67
CA ASP A 344 -27.58 -26.85 19.53
C ASP A 344 -26.29 -27.26 18.77
N ASN A 345 -25.10 -26.85 19.24
CA ASN A 345 -23.80 -27.05 18.59
C ASN A 345 -23.61 -26.36 17.23
N SER A 346 -24.54 -25.51 16.77
CA SER A 346 -24.45 -24.93 15.42
C SER A 346 -23.33 -23.88 15.25
N SER A 347 -22.82 -23.28 16.33
CA SER A 347 -21.73 -22.30 16.25
C SER A 347 -20.79 -22.32 17.45
N ILE A 348 -19.49 -22.11 17.19
CA ILE A 348 -18.44 -21.96 18.21
C ILE A 348 -18.02 -20.49 18.28
N SER A 349 -18.14 -19.89 19.46
CA SER A 349 -17.84 -18.47 19.70
C SER A 349 -16.41 -18.23 20.21
N SER A 350 -15.92 -19.07 21.12
CA SER A 350 -14.51 -19.04 21.54
C SER A 350 -14.07 -20.33 22.24
N LEU A 351 -12.77 -20.60 22.17
CA LEU A 351 -12.06 -21.48 23.08
C LEU A 351 -11.56 -20.68 24.28
N LEU A 352 -12.01 -21.03 25.48
CA LEU A 352 -11.65 -20.32 26.71
C LEU A 352 -10.40 -20.90 27.39
N ASP A 353 -10.04 -22.16 27.09
CA ASP A 353 -8.81 -22.79 27.60
C ASP A 353 -7.57 -22.31 26.83
N PRO A 354 -6.66 -21.53 27.44
CA PRO A 354 -5.43 -21.12 26.79
C PRO A 354 -4.41 -22.27 26.63
N SER A 355 -4.56 -23.36 27.39
CA SER A 355 -3.61 -24.48 27.45
C SER A 355 -3.98 -25.64 26.52
N ALA A 356 -5.18 -25.63 25.93
CA ALA A 356 -5.66 -26.72 25.08
C ALA A 356 -4.70 -27.03 23.92
N THR A 357 -4.25 -28.28 23.86
CA THR A 357 -3.37 -28.78 22.79
C THR A 357 -4.15 -29.45 21.65
N SER A 358 -5.37 -29.91 21.93
CA SER A 358 -6.23 -30.58 20.95
C SER A 358 -7.69 -30.26 21.24
N ILE A 359 -8.50 -30.04 20.20
CA ILE A 359 -9.92 -29.76 20.31
C ILE A 359 -10.71 -30.66 19.36
N ILE A 360 -11.80 -31.25 19.88
CA ILE A 360 -12.81 -31.94 19.10
C ILE A 360 -13.99 -30.99 18.92
N ILE A 361 -14.24 -30.54 17.69
CA ILE A 361 -15.43 -29.74 17.39
C ILE A 361 -16.64 -30.65 17.13
N PRO A 362 -17.86 -30.24 17.54
CA PRO A 362 -19.08 -30.98 17.19
C PRO A 362 -19.34 -30.98 15.70
N SER A 363 -19.74 -32.11 15.13
CA SER A 363 -20.07 -32.30 13.72
C SER A 363 -21.21 -31.41 13.23
N GLN A 364 -22.13 -31.00 14.12
CA GLN A 364 -23.23 -30.09 13.77
C GLN A 364 -22.79 -28.62 13.64
N THR A 365 -21.53 -28.29 13.96
CA THR A 365 -21.00 -26.93 13.87
C THR A 365 -21.07 -26.45 12.43
N LYS A 366 -21.86 -25.41 12.18
CA LYS A 366 -21.97 -24.74 10.87
C LYS A 366 -21.07 -23.52 10.75
N ILE A 367 -20.73 -22.88 11.87
CA ILE A 367 -19.95 -21.64 11.91
C ILE A 367 -18.90 -21.69 13.01
N ILE A 368 -17.64 -21.43 12.65
CA ILE A 368 -16.60 -21.05 13.61
C ILE A 368 -16.45 -19.55 13.55
N ARG A 369 -16.74 -18.87 14.68
CA ARG A 369 -16.85 -17.41 14.72
C ARG A 369 -15.51 -16.70 14.72
N ASP A 370 -15.58 -15.38 14.50
CA ASP A 370 -14.41 -14.51 14.47
C ASP A 370 -13.51 -14.72 15.69
N TRP A 371 -12.20 -14.80 15.51
CA TRP A 371 -11.25 -14.99 16.62
C TRP A 371 -11.49 -16.21 17.55
N ALA A 372 -12.35 -17.17 17.21
CA ALA A 372 -12.76 -18.23 18.14
C ALA A 372 -11.58 -18.99 18.79
N PHE A 373 -10.50 -19.22 18.05
CA PHE A 373 -9.28 -19.87 18.52
C PHE A 373 -8.04 -18.96 18.42
N SER A 374 -8.21 -17.70 18.02
CA SER A 374 -7.11 -16.82 17.63
C SER A 374 -6.07 -16.67 18.72
N SER A 375 -4.80 -16.63 18.31
CA SER A 375 -3.63 -16.47 19.17
C SER A 375 -3.44 -17.59 20.20
N ASN A 376 -4.17 -18.70 20.09
CA ASN A 376 -3.87 -19.88 20.88
C ASN A 376 -2.60 -20.55 20.33
N ILE A 377 -1.50 -20.37 21.05
CA ILE A 377 -0.17 -20.87 20.66
C ILE A 377 0.05 -22.34 21.03
N ASN A 378 -0.90 -23.01 21.68
CA ASN A 378 -0.76 -24.37 22.20
C ASN A 378 -1.54 -25.40 21.36
N ILE A 379 -2.64 -25.00 20.72
CA ILE A 379 -3.47 -25.91 19.94
C ILE A 379 -2.70 -26.45 18.74
N ARG A 380 -2.60 -27.78 18.66
CA ARG A 380 -1.89 -28.51 17.60
C ARG A 380 -2.84 -29.21 16.65
N VAL A 381 -3.94 -29.76 17.17
CA VAL A 381 -4.85 -30.60 16.41
C VAL A 381 -6.28 -30.16 16.65
N ILE A 382 -7.02 -29.99 15.55
CA ILE A 382 -8.48 -29.93 15.57
C ILE A 382 -8.99 -31.19 14.89
N SER A 383 -9.99 -31.83 15.50
CA SER A 383 -10.73 -32.95 14.94
C SER A 383 -12.23 -32.71 15.06
N CYS A 384 -13.03 -33.55 14.41
CA CYS A 384 -14.49 -33.48 14.46
C CYS A 384 -15.03 -34.81 15.01
N ASP A 385 -16.12 -34.78 15.79
CA ASP A 385 -16.75 -35.99 16.34
C ASP A 385 -17.60 -36.78 15.33
N GLY A 386 -17.55 -36.40 14.04
CA GLY A 386 -18.33 -36.99 12.96
C GLY A 386 -18.06 -36.27 11.63
N ILE A 387 -18.95 -36.44 10.66
CA ILE A 387 -18.88 -35.72 9.39
C ILE A 387 -19.27 -34.27 9.64
N SER A 388 -18.37 -33.33 9.35
CA SER A 388 -18.58 -31.91 9.66
C SER A 388 -19.63 -31.25 8.76
N GLU A 389 -20.54 -30.52 9.39
CA GLU A 389 -21.53 -29.62 8.78
C GLU A 389 -21.00 -28.18 8.61
N LEU A 390 -19.69 -27.96 8.78
CA LEU A 390 -19.10 -26.62 8.79
C LEU A 390 -19.23 -25.94 7.42
N GLU A 391 -19.89 -24.78 7.40
CA GLU A 391 -20.12 -23.99 6.20
C GLU A 391 -19.24 -22.72 6.16
N PHE A 392 -18.97 -22.12 7.32
CA PHE A 392 -18.28 -20.83 7.40
C PHE A 392 -17.20 -20.82 8.49
N ILE A 393 -16.02 -20.32 8.13
CA ILE A 393 -14.94 -19.96 9.06
C ILE A 393 -14.77 -18.44 8.99
N GLU A 394 -15.16 -17.75 10.06
CA GLU A 394 -15.15 -16.30 10.17
C GLU A 394 -13.73 -15.72 10.40
N ALA A 395 -13.62 -14.39 10.42
CA ALA A 395 -12.34 -13.69 10.33
C ALA A 395 -11.44 -14.01 11.53
N ASN A 396 -10.16 -14.21 11.26
CA ASN A 396 -9.17 -14.51 12.28
C ASN A 396 -9.44 -15.75 13.14
N ALA A 397 -10.38 -16.63 12.79
CA ALA A 397 -10.78 -17.78 13.61
C ALA A 397 -9.60 -18.55 14.23
N PHE A 398 -8.55 -18.82 13.45
CA PHE A 398 -7.30 -19.47 13.83
C PHE A 398 -6.06 -18.60 13.62
N ASN A 399 -6.22 -17.28 13.45
CA ASN A 399 -5.07 -16.38 13.22
C ASN A 399 -4.13 -16.42 14.43
N GLY A 400 -2.85 -16.67 14.17
CA GLY A 400 -1.81 -16.72 15.21
C GLY A 400 -1.78 -18.03 15.99
N CYS A 401 -2.52 -19.07 15.56
CA CYS A 401 -2.39 -20.40 16.13
C CYS A 401 -1.12 -21.08 15.61
N ASN A 402 0.04 -20.57 16.04
CA ASN A 402 1.35 -20.90 15.49
C ASN A 402 1.80 -22.35 15.81
N SER A 403 1.00 -23.13 16.54
CA SER A 403 1.25 -24.56 16.78
C SER A 403 0.27 -25.49 16.06
N LEU A 404 -0.76 -24.93 15.40
CA LEU A 404 -1.82 -25.70 14.74
C LEU A 404 -1.27 -26.38 13.50
N ILE A 405 -1.18 -27.71 13.52
CA ILE A 405 -0.60 -28.53 12.45
C ILE A 405 -1.64 -29.31 11.65
N SER A 406 -2.78 -29.64 12.25
CA SER A 406 -3.79 -30.52 11.64
C SER A 406 -5.21 -30.04 11.93
N ILE A 407 -6.05 -30.10 10.91
CA ILE A 407 -7.49 -29.83 10.96
C ILE A 407 -8.23 -30.94 10.19
N PRO A 408 -9.53 -31.20 10.44
CA PRO A 408 -10.27 -32.20 9.69
C PRO A 408 -10.68 -31.64 8.31
N TYR A 409 -11.11 -32.54 7.42
CA TYR A 409 -11.74 -32.15 6.17
C TYR A 409 -13.17 -31.66 6.40
N PHE A 410 -13.56 -30.56 5.73
CA PHE A 410 -14.87 -29.92 5.88
C PHE A 410 -15.67 -30.03 4.57
N PRO A 411 -16.54 -31.03 4.39
CA PRO A 411 -17.20 -31.31 3.10
C PRO A 411 -18.24 -30.25 2.67
N LYS A 412 -18.78 -29.49 3.63
CA LYS A 412 -19.81 -28.45 3.39
C LYS A 412 -19.26 -27.02 3.41
N LEU A 413 -17.94 -26.86 3.50
CA LEU A 413 -17.31 -25.55 3.64
C LEU A 413 -17.53 -24.69 2.40
N LYS A 414 -18.18 -23.54 2.58
CA LYS A 414 -18.49 -22.60 1.51
C LYS A 414 -17.49 -21.46 1.45
N GLN A 415 -17.09 -20.94 2.61
CA GLN A 415 -16.26 -19.73 2.69
C GLN A 415 -15.29 -19.74 3.86
N ILE A 416 -14.13 -19.11 3.64
CA ILE A 416 -13.14 -18.80 4.67
C ILE A 416 -12.87 -17.29 4.63
N ALA A 417 -13.06 -16.62 5.76
CA ALA A 417 -12.95 -15.19 5.91
C ALA A 417 -11.50 -14.69 6.09
N ILE A 418 -11.36 -13.37 6.18
CA ILE A 418 -10.07 -12.67 6.23
C ILE A 418 -9.18 -13.20 7.37
N GLN A 419 -7.92 -13.51 7.04
CA GLN A 419 -6.92 -13.98 8.00
C GLN A 419 -7.27 -15.24 8.81
N ALA A 420 -8.30 -16.00 8.44
CA ALA A 420 -8.81 -17.11 9.24
C ALA A 420 -7.72 -18.12 9.70
N PHE A 421 -6.76 -18.46 8.85
CA PHE A 421 -5.63 -19.37 9.13
C PHE A 421 -4.26 -18.67 9.08
N ALA A 422 -4.22 -17.33 9.13
CA ALA A 422 -2.97 -16.59 9.01
C ALA A 422 -1.99 -16.97 10.14
N ASN A 423 -0.73 -17.17 9.78
CA ASN A 423 0.37 -17.56 10.68
C ASN A 423 0.18 -18.92 11.39
N THR A 424 -0.69 -19.80 10.89
CA THR A 424 -0.77 -21.20 11.38
C THR A 424 0.38 -22.06 10.83
N ARG A 425 0.50 -23.31 11.32
CA ARG A 425 1.52 -24.28 10.87
C ARG A 425 0.91 -25.55 10.29
N LEU A 426 -0.20 -25.43 9.55
CA LEU A 426 -0.83 -26.56 8.86
C LEU A 426 0.22 -27.27 7.99
N SER A 427 0.40 -28.57 8.20
CA SER A 427 1.49 -29.35 7.60
C SER A 427 1.02 -30.44 6.64
N SER A 428 -0.30 -30.51 6.42
CA SER A 428 -0.95 -31.46 5.50
C SER A 428 -1.61 -30.70 4.35
N GLU A 429 -1.95 -31.41 3.28
CA GLU A 429 -2.74 -30.85 2.19
C GLU A 429 -4.05 -30.22 2.73
N PHE A 430 -4.37 -29.00 2.28
CA PHE A 430 -5.68 -28.39 2.54
C PHE A 430 -6.59 -28.61 1.33
N ARG A 431 -7.69 -29.35 1.54
CA ARG A 431 -8.66 -29.71 0.51
C ARG A 431 -9.91 -28.84 0.61
N PHE A 432 -10.17 -28.03 -0.41
CA PHE A 432 -11.39 -27.24 -0.54
C PHE A 432 -12.48 -28.06 -1.26
N PRO A 433 -13.68 -28.22 -0.65
CA PRO A 433 -14.73 -29.09 -1.17
C PRO A 433 -15.44 -28.50 -2.40
N SER A 434 -16.33 -29.28 -3.02
CA SER A 434 -17.14 -28.86 -4.17
C SER A 434 -18.11 -27.71 -3.90
N SER A 435 -18.48 -27.52 -2.62
CA SER A 435 -19.33 -26.44 -2.14
C SER A 435 -18.58 -25.10 -1.92
N PHE A 436 -17.26 -25.08 -2.06
CA PHE A 436 -16.44 -23.91 -1.74
C PHE A 436 -16.53 -22.82 -2.82
N THR A 437 -16.72 -21.56 -2.42
CA THR A 437 -16.98 -20.44 -3.34
C THR A 437 -16.06 -19.25 -3.13
N LEU A 438 -15.66 -18.95 -1.88
CA LEU A 438 -14.97 -17.69 -1.57
C LEU A 438 -13.89 -17.87 -0.51
N LEU A 439 -12.66 -17.50 -0.89
CA LEU A 439 -11.53 -17.34 0.02
C LEU A 439 -11.18 -15.86 0.14
N HIS A 440 -11.35 -15.29 1.34
CA HIS A 440 -11.11 -13.87 1.61
C HIS A 440 -9.61 -13.51 1.72
N PRO A 441 -9.27 -12.21 1.73
CA PRO A 441 -7.88 -11.77 1.76
C PRO A 441 -7.07 -12.35 2.93
N LEU A 442 -5.79 -12.63 2.69
CA LEU A 442 -4.84 -13.06 3.72
C LEU A 442 -5.22 -14.33 4.50
N ALA A 443 -6.23 -15.10 4.05
CA ALA A 443 -6.78 -16.23 4.79
C ALA A 443 -5.73 -17.25 5.25
N PHE A 444 -4.74 -17.57 4.42
CA PHE A 444 -3.60 -18.44 4.70
C PHE A 444 -2.28 -17.67 4.64
N LYS A 445 -2.27 -16.36 4.96
CA LYS A 445 -1.02 -15.57 4.97
C LYS A 445 0.02 -16.23 5.89
N LYS A 446 1.24 -16.41 5.38
CA LYS A 446 2.40 -16.94 6.12
C LYS A 446 2.14 -18.28 6.81
N VAL A 447 1.38 -19.18 6.18
CA VAL A 447 1.30 -20.59 6.59
C VAL A 447 2.52 -21.31 5.99
N THR A 448 3.67 -21.17 6.65
CA THR A 448 4.98 -21.53 6.08
C THR A 448 5.24 -23.03 5.95
N THR A 449 4.33 -23.88 6.41
CA THR A 449 4.45 -25.35 6.41
C THR A 449 3.49 -26.05 5.47
N LEU A 450 2.52 -25.33 4.88
CA LEU A 450 1.46 -25.90 4.04
C LEU A 450 2.08 -26.47 2.75
N PRO A 451 2.05 -27.80 2.52
CA PRO A 451 2.74 -28.40 1.37
C PRO A 451 1.96 -28.29 0.06
N SER A 452 0.64 -28.37 0.11
CA SER A 452 -0.22 -28.40 -1.08
C SER A 452 -1.65 -27.95 -0.76
N ILE A 453 -2.34 -27.48 -1.79
CA ILE A 453 -3.78 -27.17 -1.74
C ILE A 453 -4.50 -27.72 -2.97
N SER A 454 -5.76 -28.12 -2.81
CA SER A 454 -6.61 -28.58 -3.91
C SER A 454 -8.02 -28.01 -3.83
N PHE A 455 -8.56 -27.58 -4.97
CA PHE A 455 -9.92 -27.07 -5.13
C PHE A 455 -10.71 -27.99 -6.05
N SER A 456 -11.96 -28.29 -5.66
CA SER A 456 -12.88 -29.16 -6.42
C SER A 456 -14.26 -28.51 -6.66
N SER A 457 -14.31 -27.16 -6.66
CA SER A 457 -15.56 -26.39 -6.66
C SER A 457 -16.39 -26.62 -7.93
N THR A 458 -17.65 -27.00 -7.73
CA THR A 458 -18.67 -27.16 -8.78
C THR A 458 -19.74 -26.06 -8.70
N SER A 459 -19.45 -24.97 -7.99
CA SER A 459 -20.34 -23.82 -7.85
C SER A 459 -20.35 -22.97 -9.14
N THR A 460 -21.04 -21.82 -9.15
CA THR A 460 -20.99 -20.91 -10.31
C THR A 460 -19.62 -20.25 -10.48
N SER A 461 -18.97 -19.88 -9.37
CA SER A 461 -17.64 -19.28 -9.37
C SER A 461 -16.84 -19.64 -8.12
N LEU A 462 -15.52 -19.65 -8.26
CA LEU A 462 -14.54 -19.73 -7.19
C LEU A 462 -13.72 -18.45 -7.20
N THR A 463 -13.81 -17.67 -6.12
CA THR A 463 -13.03 -16.45 -5.96
C THR A 463 -11.98 -16.59 -4.86
N ILE A 464 -10.71 -16.46 -5.24
CA ILE A 464 -9.57 -16.35 -4.32
C ILE A 464 -9.17 -14.87 -4.24
N LYS A 465 -9.41 -14.23 -3.09
CA LYS A 465 -9.12 -12.80 -2.91
C LYS A 465 -7.65 -12.52 -2.63
N ASN A 466 -7.33 -11.23 -2.59
CA ASN A 466 -5.97 -10.70 -2.54
C ASN A 466 -5.12 -11.33 -1.43
N SER A 467 -3.90 -11.74 -1.77
CA SER A 467 -2.89 -12.21 -0.83
C SER A 467 -3.32 -13.41 0.01
N ALA A 468 -4.30 -14.20 -0.45
CA ALA A 468 -4.85 -15.34 0.29
C ALA A 468 -3.78 -16.31 0.79
N PHE A 469 -2.75 -16.60 -0.01
CA PHE A 469 -1.65 -17.53 0.32
C PHE A 469 -0.28 -16.82 0.34
N THR A 470 -0.24 -15.50 0.55
CA THR A 470 1.03 -14.77 0.51
C THR A 470 2.00 -15.27 1.57
N GLY A 471 3.24 -15.55 1.17
CA GLY A 471 4.30 -16.06 2.06
C GLY A 471 4.12 -17.51 2.50
N CYS A 472 3.30 -18.32 1.82
CA CYS A 472 3.26 -19.77 2.02
C CYS A 472 4.50 -20.44 1.40
N THR A 473 5.65 -20.29 2.06
CA THR A 473 6.97 -20.67 1.51
C THR A 473 7.16 -22.16 1.24
N SER A 474 6.40 -23.04 1.89
CA SER A 474 6.45 -24.50 1.66
C SER A 474 5.42 -25.02 0.65
N LEU A 475 4.56 -24.16 0.10
CA LEU A 475 3.53 -24.57 -0.85
C LEU A 475 4.17 -25.01 -2.16
N ARG A 476 4.08 -26.30 -2.49
CA ARG A 476 4.71 -26.91 -3.68
C ARG A 476 3.75 -27.08 -4.83
N SER A 477 2.47 -27.32 -4.54
CA SER A 477 1.44 -27.55 -5.56
C SER A 477 0.10 -26.90 -5.22
N VAL A 478 -0.57 -26.44 -6.27
CA VAL A 478 -1.94 -25.91 -6.25
C VAL A 478 -2.70 -26.64 -7.35
N SER A 479 -3.75 -27.38 -6.99
CA SER A 479 -4.59 -28.11 -7.95
C SER A 479 -6.00 -27.51 -8.02
N PHE A 480 -6.53 -27.41 -9.23
CA PHE A 480 -7.92 -27.09 -9.54
C PHE A 480 -8.63 -28.26 -10.23
N GLU A 481 -8.10 -29.47 -10.08
CA GLU A 481 -8.68 -30.68 -10.65
C GLU A 481 -10.12 -30.89 -10.13
N GLY A 482 -11.07 -31.07 -11.05
CA GLY A 482 -12.49 -31.19 -10.73
C GLY A 482 -13.24 -29.85 -10.56
N CYS A 483 -12.56 -28.70 -10.69
CA CYS A 483 -13.26 -27.42 -10.75
C CYS A 483 -13.96 -27.24 -12.11
N THR A 484 -15.28 -27.09 -12.09
CA THR A 484 -16.09 -26.78 -13.29
C THR A 484 -16.59 -25.34 -13.32
N CYS A 485 -16.29 -24.56 -12.29
CA CYS A 485 -16.73 -23.18 -12.09
C CYS A 485 -15.81 -22.15 -12.76
N ASP A 486 -16.26 -20.89 -12.85
CA ASP A 486 -15.40 -19.77 -13.23
C ASP A 486 -14.43 -19.40 -12.10
N ILE A 487 -13.13 -19.27 -12.41
CA ILE A 487 -12.08 -19.03 -11.42
C ILE A 487 -11.57 -17.59 -11.49
N TYR A 488 -11.51 -16.92 -10.34
CA TYR A 488 -11.01 -15.55 -10.18
C TYR A 488 -9.91 -15.52 -9.11
N ILE A 489 -8.73 -15.02 -9.45
CA ILE A 489 -7.58 -14.92 -8.53
C ILE A 489 -7.15 -13.47 -8.37
N GLY A 490 -7.19 -12.98 -7.13
CA GLY A 490 -6.88 -11.59 -6.78
C GLY A 490 -5.39 -11.28 -6.59
N ILE A 491 -5.12 -10.02 -6.27
CA ILE A 491 -3.78 -9.42 -6.22
C ILE A 491 -2.88 -10.18 -5.24
N ASN A 492 -1.65 -10.51 -5.65
CA ASN A 492 -0.65 -11.16 -4.80
C ASN A 492 -1.08 -12.51 -4.17
N ALA A 493 -2.09 -13.19 -4.72
CA ALA A 493 -2.68 -14.39 -4.10
C ALA A 493 -1.65 -15.46 -3.69
N PHE A 494 -0.63 -15.71 -4.51
CA PHE A 494 0.46 -16.66 -4.27
C PHE A 494 1.85 -15.97 -4.20
N ALA A 495 1.88 -14.68 -3.87
CA ALA A 495 3.14 -13.94 -3.79
C ALA A 495 4.03 -14.48 -2.65
N GLY A 496 5.30 -14.74 -2.93
CA GLY A 496 6.27 -15.28 -1.97
C GLY A 496 6.14 -16.79 -1.72
N CYS A 497 5.38 -17.53 -2.53
CA CYS A 497 5.33 -18.99 -2.49
C CYS A 497 6.60 -19.59 -3.10
N SER A 498 7.72 -19.52 -2.39
CA SER A 498 9.06 -19.86 -2.89
C SER A 498 9.27 -21.33 -3.27
N SER A 499 8.42 -22.26 -2.80
CA SER A 499 8.48 -23.68 -3.18
C SER A 499 7.54 -24.05 -4.34
N LEU A 500 6.67 -23.13 -4.78
CA LEU A 500 5.68 -23.41 -5.82
C LEU A 500 6.40 -23.41 -7.17
N SER A 501 6.62 -24.59 -7.75
CA SER A 501 7.48 -24.74 -8.93
C SER A 501 6.73 -24.74 -10.25
N MET A 502 5.45 -25.10 -10.26
CA MET A 502 4.63 -25.18 -11.46
C MET A 502 3.23 -24.66 -11.17
N PHE A 503 2.63 -24.01 -12.17
CA PHE A 503 1.23 -23.61 -12.12
C PHE A 503 0.57 -23.78 -13.50
N ASN A 504 -0.63 -24.38 -13.53
CA ASN A 504 -1.40 -24.57 -14.76
C ASN A 504 -2.61 -23.64 -14.79
N ILE A 505 -2.74 -22.83 -15.83
CA ILE A 505 -3.85 -21.92 -16.06
C ILE A 505 -4.86 -22.62 -16.98
N LEU A 506 -6.01 -22.97 -16.41
CA LEU A 506 -7.10 -23.64 -17.09
C LEU A 506 -8.00 -22.63 -17.85
N LYS A 507 -8.74 -23.09 -18.85
CA LYS A 507 -9.62 -22.24 -19.68
C LYS A 507 -10.76 -21.54 -18.92
N ASN A 508 -11.16 -22.07 -17.77
CA ASN A 508 -12.20 -21.49 -16.90
C ASN A 508 -11.67 -20.37 -15.98
N PHE A 509 -10.38 -20.03 -16.04
CA PHE A 509 -9.84 -18.86 -15.34
C PHE A 509 -10.31 -17.59 -16.05
N LYS A 510 -11.22 -16.85 -15.40
CA LYS A 510 -11.78 -15.58 -15.89
C LYS A 510 -10.90 -14.39 -15.57
N ASN A 511 -10.12 -14.47 -14.49
CA ASN A 511 -9.23 -13.40 -14.10
C ASN A 511 -8.07 -13.91 -13.24
N ILE A 512 -6.89 -13.37 -13.50
CA ILE A 512 -5.72 -13.41 -12.61
C ILE A 512 -5.22 -11.98 -12.47
N ASP A 513 -5.13 -11.48 -11.25
CA ASP A 513 -4.78 -10.09 -10.97
C ASP A 513 -3.28 -9.90 -10.67
N SER A 514 -2.90 -8.64 -10.49
CA SER A 514 -1.51 -8.19 -10.41
C SER A 514 -0.70 -8.87 -9.30
N GLY A 515 0.55 -9.19 -9.59
CA GLY A 515 1.48 -9.77 -8.62
C GLY A 515 1.15 -11.17 -8.13
N CYS A 516 0.20 -11.87 -8.78
CA CYS A 516 -0.30 -13.18 -8.34
C CYS A 516 0.82 -14.16 -7.92
N PHE A 517 1.91 -14.24 -8.68
CA PHE A 517 3.05 -15.12 -8.42
C PHE A 517 4.34 -14.36 -8.10
N MET A 518 4.26 -13.09 -7.69
CA MET A 518 5.44 -12.26 -7.41
C MET A 518 6.36 -12.93 -6.37
N ASN A 519 7.66 -12.99 -6.66
CA ASN A 519 8.71 -13.62 -5.83
C ASN A 519 8.41 -15.08 -5.45
N SER A 520 7.72 -15.82 -6.33
CA SER A 520 7.45 -17.25 -6.13
C SER A 520 8.54 -18.13 -6.78
N GLY A 521 8.52 -19.43 -6.45
CA GLY A 521 9.49 -20.40 -6.97
C GLY A 521 9.20 -20.91 -8.38
N ILE A 522 8.30 -20.26 -9.13
CA ILE A 522 7.76 -20.78 -10.39
C ILE A 522 8.89 -21.00 -11.40
N LYS A 523 8.93 -22.22 -11.95
CA LYS A 523 9.80 -22.66 -13.03
C LYS A 523 9.05 -22.79 -14.34
N ILE A 524 7.81 -23.26 -14.28
CA ILE A 524 6.97 -23.58 -15.43
C ILE A 524 5.57 -23.02 -15.18
N ILE A 525 5.05 -22.30 -16.17
CA ILE A 525 3.65 -21.91 -16.23
C ILE A 525 3.07 -22.38 -17.56
N THR A 526 1.94 -23.09 -17.52
CA THR A 526 1.27 -23.61 -18.72
C THR A 526 -0.11 -23.00 -18.87
N PHE A 527 -0.56 -22.86 -20.11
CA PHE A 527 -1.88 -22.35 -20.46
C PHE A 527 -2.61 -23.41 -21.29
N GLU A 528 -3.78 -23.86 -20.82
CA GLU A 528 -4.62 -24.82 -21.53
C GLU A 528 -4.95 -24.30 -22.94
N ASP A 529 -4.79 -25.15 -23.97
CA ASP A 529 -5.04 -24.82 -25.39
C ASP A 529 -4.27 -23.60 -25.95
N ASN A 530 -3.23 -23.13 -25.23
CA ASN A 530 -2.47 -21.93 -25.56
C ASN A 530 -3.36 -20.66 -25.72
N ILE A 531 -4.46 -20.60 -24.97
CA ILE A 531 -5.38 -19.45 -24.92
C ILE A 531 -5.79 -19.13 -23.48
N THR A 532 -6.25 -17.91 -23.26
CA THR A 532 -6.79 -17.43 -21.98
C THR A 532 -8.14 -16.78 -22.20
N SER A 533 -8.96 -16.65 -21.15
CA SER A 533 -10.21 -15.90 -21.26
C SER A 533 -10.05 -14.39 -20.98
N PHE A 534 -8.85 -13.98 -20.54
CA PHE A 534 -8.42 -12.59 -20.38
C PHE A 534 -7.42 -12.23 -21.47
N TYR A 535 -7.29 -10.94 -21.80
CA TYR A 535 -6.47 -10.49 -22.94
C TYR A 535 -5.18 -9.79 -22.53
N ASN A 536 -4.96 -9.57 -21.23
CA ASN A 536 -3.81 -8.83 -20.73
C ASN A 536 -3.10 -9.67 -19.67
N LEU A 537 -1.79 -9.88 -19.83
CA LEU A 537 -0.99 -10.41 -18.72
C LEU A 537 -0.89 -9.33 -17.63
N PRO A 538 -1.19 -9.66 -16.37
CA PRO A 538 -1.33 -8.65 -15.33
C PRO A 538 0.02 -8.03 -14.93
N SER A 539 -0.01 -6.86 -14.31
CA SER A 539 1.22 -6.20 -13.83
C SER A 539 1.88 -7.03 -12.72
N MET A 540 3.21 -7.07 -12.68
CA MET A 540 4.01 -7.83 -11.71
C MET A 540 3.72 -9.34 -11.65
N PHE A 541 3.04 -9.91 -12.66
CA PHE A 541 2.51 -11.28 -12.65
C PHE A 541 3.49 -12.33 -12.13
N LEU A 542 4.71 -12.34 -12.68
CA LEU A 542 5.83 -13.24 -12.40
C LEU A 542 7.08 -12.46 -11.97
N LYS A 543 6.92 -11.23 -11.46
CA LYS A 543 8.03 -10.39 -11.00
C LYS A 543 8.86 -11.13 -9.93
N GLY A 544 10.16 -11.22 -10.13
CA GLY A 544 11.11 -11.86 -9.20
C GLY A 544 11.02 -13.40 -9.16
N CYS A 545 10.35 -14.04 -10.13
CA CYS A 545 10.40 -15.50 -10.30
C CYS A 545 11.75 -15.91 -10.91
N THR A 546 12.80 -15.93 -10.09
CA THR A 546 14.19 -16.15 -10.52
C THR A 546 14.47 -17.56 -11.04
N ASN A 547 13.52 -18.50 -10.93
CA ASN A 547 13.66 -19.86 -11.46
C ASN A 547 12.96 -20.06 -12.82
N LEU A 548 12.23 -19.05 -13.31
CA LEU A 548 11.54 -19.09 -14.60
C LEU A 548 12.54 -18.79 -15.72
N ASN A 549 12.76 -19.77 -16.60
CA ASN A 549 13.74 -19.69 -17.70
C ASN A 549 13.10 -19.60 -19.08
N GLU A 550 11.85 -20.05 -19.22
CA GLU A 550 11.09 -20.02 -20.47
C GLU A 550 9.61 -19.76 -20.17
N ILE A 551 8.90 -19.17 -21.11
CA ILE A 551 7.45 -19.01 -21.07
C ILE A 551 6.86 -18.93 -22.47
N ASP A 552 5.81 -19.69 -22.71
CA ASP A 552 4.97 -19.55 -23.90
C ASP A 552 3.82 -18.58 -23.59
N ILE A 553 3.80 -17.44 -24.29
CA ILE A 553 2.73 -16.45 -24.15
C ILE A 553 1.53 -16.88 -25.01
N PRO A 554 0.30 -16.92 -24.44
CA PRO A 554 -0.90 -17.32 -25.17
C PRO A 554 -1.18 -16.43 -26.38
N LYS A 555 -1.63 -17.06 -27.48
CA LYS A 555 -1.83 -16.39 -28.77
C LYS A 555 -2.91 -15.31 -28.78
N ASN A 556 -3.74 -15.22 -27.75
CA ASN A 556 -4.81 -14.22 -27.63
C ASN A 556 -4.44 -13.03 -26.72
N ILE A 557 -3.21 -12.99 -26.18
CA ILE A 557 -2.77 -11.87 -25.34
C ILE A 557 -2.51 -10.63 -26.20
N ILE A 558 -3.16 -9.54 -25.82
CA ILE A 558 -3.07 -8.21 -26.45
C ILE A 558 -2.02 -7.34 -25.76
N SER A 559 -1.81 -7.49 -24.46
CA SER A 559 -0.79 -6.70 -23.77
C SER A 559 -0.08 -7.42 -22.62
N ILE A 560 1.16 -7.00 -22.38
CA ILE A 560 2.01 -7.46 -21.27
C ILE A 560 2.14 -6.32 -20.26
N GLY A 561 1.58 -6.51 -19.06
CA GLY A 561 1.53 -5.49 -18.00
C GLY A 561 2.88 -5.08 -17.43
N SER A 562 2.88 -3.98 -16.67
CA SER A 562 4.11 -3.39 -16.11
C SER A 562 4.82 -4.37 -15.19
N GLU A 563 6.15 -4.46 -15.30
CA GLU A 563 6.98 -5.35 -14.49
C GLU A 563 6.58 -6.85 -14.52
N CYS A 564 5.79 -7.29 -15.51
CA CYS A 564 5.21 -8.64 -15.57
C CYS A 564 6.24 -9.76 -15.37
N PHE A 565 7.40 -9.67 -16.00
CA PHE A 565 8.50 -10.63 -15.95
C PHE A 565 9.77 -10.04 -15.32
N SER A 566 9.66 -8.90 -14.65
CA SER A 566 10.83 -8.19 -14.10
C SER A 566 11.62 -9.09 -13.14
N GLY A 567 12.94 -9.18 -13.29
CA GLY A 567 13.81 -9.99 -12.43
C GLY A 567 13.63 -11.51 -12.58
N THR A 568 13.15 -11.98 -13.73
CA THR A 568 13.11 -13.42 -14.07
C THR A 568 14.43 -13.88 -14.71
N SER A 569 14.60 -15.19 -14.84
CA SER A 569 15.79 -15.80 -15.48
C SER A 569 15.54 -16.22 -16.93
N ILE A 570 14.49 -15.67 -17.57
CA ILE A 570 14.14 -15.98 -18.96
C ILE A 570 15.31 -15.62 -19.87
N SER A 571 15.72 -16.57 -20.73
CA SER A 571 16.82 -16.37 -21.67
C SER A 571 16.36 -16.03 -23.09
N HIS A 572 15.22 -16.58 -23.50
CA HIS A 572 14.63 -16.38 -24.82
C HIS A 572 13.13 -16.15 -24.65
N ILE A 573 12.56 -15.22 -25.42
CA ILE A 573 11.12 -14.97 -25.37
C ILE A 573 10.51 -14.70 -26.74
N ASN A 574 9.39 -15.38 -27.00
CA ASN A 574 8.57 -15.19 -28.19
C ASN A 574 7.38 -14.29 -27.84
N ILE A 575 7.28 -13.13 -28.49
CA ILE A 575 6.14 -12.22 -28.37
C ILE A 575 5.16 -12.53 -29.50
N PRO A 576 3.91 -12.98 -29.23
CA PRO A 576 2.98 -13.35 -30.29
C PRO A 576 2.49 -12.12 -31.08
N GLU A 577 2.06 -12.36 -32.34
CA GLU A 577 1.56 -11.32 -33.26
C GLU A 577 0.41 -10.49 -32.67
N SER A 578 -0.40 -11.09 -31.81
CA SER A 578 -1.55 -10.46 -31.14
C SER A 578 -1.16 -9.38 -30.13
N VAL A 579 0.10 -9.32 -29.67
CA VAL A 579 0.52 -8.32 -28.70
C VAL A 579 0.61 -6.95 -29.36
N GLU A 580 -0.20 -6.02 -28.86
CA GLU A 580 -0.29 -4.63 -29.29
C GLU A 580 0.55 -3.69 -28.41
N SER A 581 0.80 -4.05 -27.15
CA SER A 581 1.45 -3.17 -26.17
C SER A 581 2.32 -3.88 -25.14
N LEU A 582 3.52 -3.35 -24.94
CA LEU A 582 4.47 -3.74 -23.88
C LEU A 582 4.58 -2.60 -22.86
N TYR A 583 4.09 -2.81 -21.63
CA TYR A 583 4.08 -1.79 -20.58
C TYR A 583 5.44 -1.64 -19.87
N SER A 584 5.58 -0.57 -19.08
CA SER A 584 6.86 -0.17 -18.47
C SER A 584 7.54 -1.31 -17.73
N GLN A 585 8.84 -1.46 -17.94
CA GLN A 585 9.70 -2.40 -17.19
C GLN A 585 9.26 -3.87 -17.24
N CYS A 586 8.43 -4.29 -18.21
CA CYS A 586 7.85 -5.63 -18.23
C CYS A 586 8.89 -6.76 -18.30
N PHE A 587 10.11 -6.50 -18.81
CA PHE A 587 11.25 -7.42 -18.81
C PHE A 587 12.46 -6.87 -18.04
N SER A 588 12.30 -5.83 -17.21
CA SER A 588 13.44 -5.21 -16.51
C SER A 588 14.19 -6.21 -15.63
N TYR A 589 15.51 -6.08 -15.55
CA TYR A 589 16.40 -6.93 -14.75
C TYR A 589 16.31 -8.44 -15.09
N CYS A 590 15.82 -8.81 -16.27
CA CYS A 590 16.00 -10.15 -16.83
C CYS A 590 17.45 -10.32 -17.30
N ILE A 591 18.36 -10.53 -16.36
CA ILE A 591 19.82 -10.49 -16.62
C ILE A 591 20.30 -11.60 -17.56
N ASN A 592 19.53 -12.68 -17.71
CA ASN A 592 19.84 -13.81 -18.59
C ASN A 592 19.16 -13.69 -19.97
N LEU A 593 18.32 -12.69 -20.20
CA LEU A 593 17.60 -12.53 -21.46
C LEU A 593 18.59 -12.20 -22.57
N GLU A 594 18.77 -13.11 -23.52
CA GLU A 594 19.71 -13.03 -24.63
C GLU A 594 19.01 -12.62 -25.94
N GLN A 595 17.78 -13.10 -26.14
CA GLN A 595 17.04 -12.99 -27.39
C GLN A 595 15.55 -12.71 -27.19
N VAL A 596 15.01 -11.79 -27.99
CA VAL A 596 13.58 -11.47 -28.09
C VAL A 596 13.12 -11.65 -29.53
N ASP A 597 12.20 -12.57 -29.74
CA ASP A 597 11.62 -12.86 -31.04
C ASP A 597 10.21 -12.28 -31.15
N ILE A 598 10.03 -11.39 -32.11
CA ILE A 598 8.77 -10.78 -32.52
C ILE A 598 8.55 -11.14 -34.01
N PRO A 599 7.37 -11.66 -34.40
CA PRO A 599 7.03 -11.93 -35.79
C PRO A 599 7.22 -10.70 -36.68
N PHE A 600 7.68 -10.91 -37.92
CA PHE A 600 7.96 -9.80 -38.85
C PHE A 600 6.75 -8.87 -39.03
N THR A 601 5.56 -9.44 -39.17
CA THR A 601 4.28 -8.74 -39.07
C THR A 601 3.77 -8.85 -37.63
N CYS A 602 3.65 -7.71 -36.94
CA CYS A 602 3.13 -7.65 -35.57
C CYS A 602 2.19 -6.45 -35.37
N ASN A 603 1.34 -6.52 -34.34
CA ASN A 603 0.37 -5.47 -34.02
C ASN A 603 0.88 -4.43 -33.01
N LEU A 604 2.17 -4.45 -32.66
CA LEU A 604 2.73 -3.52 -31.69
C LEU A 604 2.57 -2.07 -32.15
N TYR A 605 1.82 -1.26 -31.39
CA TYR A 605 1.70 0.18 -31.65
C TYR A 605 2.40 1.05 -30.60
N LYS A 606 2.69 0.48 -29.41
CA LYS A 606 3.24 1.23 -28.28
C LYS A 606 4.22 0.44 -27.45
N ILE A 607 5.34 1.09 -27.15
CA ILE A 607 6.43 0.62 -26.29
C ILE A 607 6.59 1.66 -25.18
N PHE A 608 6.41 1.25 -23.93
CA PHE A 608 6.59 2.12 -22.78
C PHE A 608 8.07 2.16 -22.33
N PRO A 609 8.47 3.16 -21.52
CA PRO A 609 9.87 3.30 -21.10
C PRO A 609 10.42 2.08 -20.34
N GLU A 610 11.74 1.88 -20.44
CA GLU A 610 12.52 0.96 -19.58
C GLU A 610 12.12 -0.53 -19.66
N ILE A 611 11.48 -0.98 -20.74
CA ILE A 611 11.03 -2.37 -20.91
C ILE A 611 12.14 -3.40 -20.61
N PHE A 612 13.35 -3.17 -21.10
CA PHE A 612 14.53 -4.04 -20.90
C PHE A 612 15.60 -3.39 -20.02
N GLU A 613 15.21 -2.47 -19.12
CA GLU A 613 16.17 -1.85 -18.21
C GLU A 613 16.90 -2.94 -17.41
N GLY A 614 18.23 -2.93 -17.43
CA GLY A 614 19.05 -3.90 -16.69
C GLY A 614 19.18 -5.28 -17.33
N CYS A 615 18.64 -5.52 -18.54
CA CYS A 615 18.83 -6.76 -19.29
C CYS A 615 20.22 -6.83 -19.94
N THR A 616 21.27 -6.95 -19.15
CA THR A 616 22.67 -6.81 -19.61
C THR A 616 23.15 -7.87 -20.62
N SER A 617 22.40 -8.95 -20.84
CA SER A 617 22.73 -10.01 -21.80
C SER A 617 21.96 -9.92 -23.12
N LEU A 618 20.99 -9.01 -23.23
CA LEU A 618 20.11 -8.93 -24.40
C LEU A 618 20.90 -8.45 -25.62
N SER A 619 21.17 -9.39 -26.53
CA SER A 619 22.06 -9.20 -27.66
C SER A 619 21.36 -9.25 -29.01
N PHE A 620 20.11 -9.70 -29.05
CA PHE A 620 19.34 -9.85 -30.27
C PHE A 620 17.85 -9.56 -30.03
N ILE A 621 17.29 -8.70 -30.89
CA ILE A 621 15.84 -8.52 -31.07
C ILE A 621 15.58 -8.74 -32.56
N SER A 622 14.66 -9.63 -32.91
CA SER A 622 14.34 -9.93 -34.31
C SER A 622 13.86 -8.67 -35.05
N ASP A 623 14.14 -8.63 -36.35
CA ASP A 623 13.61 -7.57 -37.21
C ASP A 623 12.10 -7.74 -37.39
N PHE A 624 11.35 -6.66 -37.19
CA PHE A 624 9.90 -6.63 -37.35
C PHE A 624 9.43 -5.27 -37.83
N SER A 625 8.21 -5.21 -38.38
CA SER A 625 7.59 -3.99 -38.85
C SER A 625 6.08 -4.02 -38.59
N SER A 626 5.61 -3.11 -37.73
CA SER A 626 4.18 -2.79 -37.57
C SER A 626 3.81 -1.50 -38.31
N ASP A 627 2.58 -1.01 -38.14
CA ASP A 627 2.16 0.29 -38.67
C ASP A 627 2.82 1.49 -37.96
N TYR A 628 3.35 1.29 -36.74
CA TYR A 628 3.82 2.37 -35.87
C TYR A 628 5.29 2.29 -35.49
N ILE A 629 5.86 1.08 -35.41
CA ILE A 629 7.23 0.83 -34.99
C ILE A 629 7.91 -0.21 -35.87
N VAL A 630 9.24 -0.14 -35.92
CA VAL A 630 10.07 -1.06 -36.70
C VAL A 630 11.32 -1.39 -35.90
N CYS A 631 11.74 -2.65 -35.92
CA CYS A 631 13.05 -3.06 -35.44
C CYS A 631 13.95 -3.37 -36.63
N HIS A 632 15.16 -2.83 -36.58
CA HIS A 632 16.20 -3.10 -37.55
C HIS A 632 17.54 -3.21 -36.81
N ASN A 633 18.25 -4.33 -36.97
CA ASN A 633 19.51 -4.62 -36.28
C ASN A 633 19.37 -4.43 -34.76
N SER A 634 18.36 -5.08 -34.17
CA SER A 634 18.09 -5.02 -32.72
C SER A 634 17.88 -3.61 -32.14
N THR A 635 17.57 -2.64 -33.00
CA THR A 635 17.24 -1.27 -32.62
C THR A 635 15.80 -0.97 -33.02
N ILE A 636 15.00 -0.52 -32.04
CA ILE A 636 13.59 -0.21 -32.23
C ILE A 636 13.43 1.29 -32.49
N TYR A 637 12.77 1.59 -33.60
CA TYR A 637 12.42 2.93 -34.07
C TYR A 637 10.91 3.09 -34.16
N ASP A 638 10.45 4.34 -34.29
CA ASP A 638 9.16 4.60 -34.91
C ASP A 638 9.19 4.22 -36.41
N LYS A 639 8.02 4.04 -37.01
CA LYS A 639 7.87 3.61 -38.41
C LYS A 639 8.67 4.48 -39.40
N ASN A 640 8.83 5.76 -39.10
CA ASN A 640 9.49 6.73 -39.96
C ASN A 640 11.00 6.87 -39.71
N PHE A 641 11.58 6.10 -38.77
CA PHE A 641 12.96 6.24 -38.31
C PHE A 641 13.29 7.65 -37.78
N SER A 642 12.29 8.39 -37.31
CA SER A 642 12.39 9.73 -36.73
C SER A 642 12.68 9.71 -35.23
N HIS A 643 12.44 8.59 -34.55
CA HIS A 643 12.64 8.43 -33.12
C HIS A 643 13.20 7.03 -32.81
N VAL A 644 14.26 6.95 -32.01
CA VAL A 644 14.79 5.68 -31.48
C VAL A 644 14.25 5.47 -30.08
N TYR A 645 13.64 4.32 -29.84
CA TYR A 645 13.11 3.93 -28.54
C TYR A 645 14.13 3.16 -27.70
N LEU A 646 14.83 2.20 -28.32
CA LEU A 646 15.67 1.24 -27.60
C LEU A 646 16.67 0.58 -28.56
N HIS A 647 17.86 0.27 -28.08
CA HIS A 647 18.79 -0.68 -28.65
C HIS A 647 19.12 -1.78 -27.64
N ALA A 648 19.28 -3.01 -28.11
CA ALA A 648 19.66 -4.12 -27.24
C ALA A 648 21.08 -3.93 -26.65
N PRO A 649 21.24 -3.98 -25.31
CA PRO A 649 22.47 -3.55 -24.63
C PRO A 649 23.71 -4.43 -24.87
N ALA A 650 23.53 -5.71 -25.20
CA ALA A 650 24.61 -6.65 -25.45
C ALA A 650 24.85 -6.93 -26.95
N CYS A 651 24.22 -6.16 -27.85
CA CYS A 651 24.53 -6.23 -29.28
C CYS A 651 26.02 -5.96 -29.49
N LYS A 652 26.66 -6.75 -30.36
CA LYS A 652 28.10 -6.63 -30.65
C LYS A 652 28.42 -5.50 -31.64
N ASP A 653 27.46 -4.61 -31.89
CA ASP A 653 27.62 -3.46 -32.76
C ASP A 653 28.59 -2.46 -32.12
N ASN A 654 29.77 -2.33 -32.72
CA ASN A 654 30.78 -1.35 -32.30
C ASN A 654 30.57 0.04 -32.93
N TYR A 655 29.75 0.12 -33.98
CA TYR A 655 29.49 1.33 -34.75
C TYR A 655 27.99 1.48 -35.00
N ILE A 656 27.41 2.58 -34.51
CA ILE A 656 26.01 2.94 -34.75
C ILE A 656 25.97 4.20 -35.62
N SER A 657 25.32 4.09 -36.77
CA SER A 657 24.99 5.21 -37.64
C SER A 657 23.49 5.32 -37.81
N PHE A 658 22.94 6.48 -37.47
CA PHE A 658 21.50 6.71 -37.55
C PHE A 658 21.03 7.16 -38.94
N ASP A 659 19.78 6.87 -39.27
CA ASP A 659 19.12 7.38 -40.49
C ASP A 659 19.03 8.91 -40.47
N ARG A 660 19.18 9.57 -41.63
CA ARG A 660 19.04 11.02 -41.81
C ARG A 660 17.68 11.60 -41.36
N ARG A 661 16.66 10.75 -41.22
CA ARG A 661 15.31 11.12 -40.74
C ARG A 661 15.26 11.27 -39.22
N LEU A 662 16.24 10.76 -38.47
CA LEU A 662 16.24 10.77 -37.02
C LEU A 662 16.08 12.20 -36.46
N LYS A 663 15.14 12.39 -35.55
CA LYS A 663 14.86 13.64 -34.84
C LYS A 663 15.16 13.56 -33.36
N SER A 664 15.06 12.38 -32.76
CA SER A 664 15.23 12.26 -31.30
C SER A 664 15.61 10.86 -30.85
N VAL A 665 16.35 10.79 -29.74
CA VAL A 665 16.72 9.56 -29.03
C VAL A 665 15.98 9.55 -27.69
N ALA A 666 15.26 8.47 -27.37
CA ALA A 666 14.50 8.32 -26.14
C ALA A 666 15.38 8.30 -24.88
N ASP A 667 14.73 8.49 -23.72
CA ASP A 667 15.34 8.26 -22.42
C ASP A 667 15.82 6.79 -22.33
N SER A 668 17.03 6.56 -21.83
CA SER A 668 17.65 5.24 -21.66
C SER A 668 17.79 4.38 -22.93
N ALA A 669 17.63 4.94 -24.14
CA ALA A 669 17.57 4.16 -25.39
C ALA A 669 18.78 3.24 -25.64
N PHE A 670 19.98 3.65 -25.24
CA PHE A 670 21.25 2.92 -25.36
C PHE A 670 21.89 2.67 -23.98
N LYS A 671 21.12 2.71 -22.90
CA LYS A 671 21.63 2.50 -21.54
C LYS A 671 22.26 1.10 -21.43
N ASN A 672 23.45 1.02 -20.85
CA ASN A 672 24.26 -0.19 -20.73
C ASN A 672 24.65 -0.87 -22.06
N CYS A 673 24.63 -0.14 -23.19
CA CYS A 673 25.17 -0.67 -24.44
C CYS A 673 26.71 -0.74 -24.38
N ILE A 674 27.24 -1.88 -23.90
CA ILE A 674 28.65 -1.97 -23.52
C ILE A 674 29.60 -2.13 -24.70
N TYR A 675 29.14 -2.53 -25.88
CA TYR A 675 30.00 -2.78 -27.06
C TYR A 675 30.13 -1.59 -28.01
N ILE A 676 29.24 -0.60 -27.93
CA ILE A 676 29.25 0.56 -28.81
C ILE A 676 30.53 1.38 -28.57
N GLU A 677 31.30 1.59 -29.63
CA GLU A 677 32.52 2.41 -29.60
C GLU A 677 32.34 3.75 -30.31
N PHE A 678 31.53 3.78 -31.37
CA PHE A 678 31.33 4.95 -32.23
C PHE A 678 29.83 5.19 -32.48
N VAL A 679 29.39 6.42 -32.27
CA VAL A 679 28.03 6.86 -32.59
C VAL A 679 28.07 8.06 -33.54
N VAL A 680 27.42 7.91 -34.69
CA VAL A 680 27.35 8.95 -35.73
C VAL A 680 25.90 9.31 -36.02
N PHE A 681 25.58 10.60 -35.85
CA PHE A 681 24.34 11.18 -36.35
C PHE A 681 24.55 11.68 -37.78
N VAL A 682 23.76 11.16 -38.71
CA VAL A 682 23.81 11.57 -40.13
C VAL A 682 23.01 12.86 -40.29
N ASP A 683 23.68 13.91 -40.79
CA ASP A 683 23.16 15.27 -40.93
C ASP A 683 22.80 15.98 -39.61
N CYS A 684 22.40 17.25 -39.73
CA CYS A 684 21.91 18.07 -38.61
C CYS A 684 20.40 17.87 -38.40
N SER A 685 20.00 16.60 -38.26
CA SER A 685 18.61 16.15 -38.22
C SER A 685 18.07 15.97 -36.79
N VAL A 686 18.93 15.52 -35.87
CA VAL A 686 18.58 15.22 -34.47
C VAL A 686 18.45 16.49 -33.64
N LYS A 687 17.34 16.61 -32.91
CA LYS A 687 16.99 17.76 -32.06
C LYS A 687 17.20 17.51 -30.58
N SER A 688 17.01 16.27 -30.11
CA SER A 688 17.06 15.94 -28.69
C SER A 688 17.61 14.56 -28.39
N ILE A 689 18.40 14.47 -27.31
CA ILE A 689 18.89 13.22 -26.72
C ILE A 689 18.29 13.09 -25.31
N GLY A 690 17.65 11.97 -25.01
CA GLY A 690 16.96 11.73 -23.74
C GLY A 690 17.87 11.65 -22.50
N ARG A 691 17.25 11.63 -21.32
CA ARG A 691 17.92 11.39 -20.04
C ARG A 691 18.48 9.97 -20.00
N HIS A 692 19.67 9.78 -19.44
CA HIS A 692 20.33 8.47 -19.37
C HIS A 692 20.52 7.74 -20.72
N ALA A 693 20.34 8.43 -21.86
CA ALA A 693 20.24 7.81 -23.18
C ALA A 693 21.43 6.89 -23.54
N PHE A 694 22.66 7.25 -23.18
CA PHE A 694 23.88 6.46 -23.37
C PHE A 694 24.58 6.17 -22.03
N GLU A 695 23.83 6.15 -20.92
CA GLU A 695 24.41 5.87 -19.61
C GLU A 695 25.10 4.51 -19.60
N SER A 696 26.30 4.45 -19.03
CA SER A 696 27.11 3.24 -18.91
C SER A 696 27.45 2.56 -20.24
N CYS A 697 27.49 3.30 -21.35
CA CYS A 697 28.18 2.87 -22.58
C CYS A 697 29.70 2.93 -22.36
N ILE A 698 30.24 1.95 -21.62
CA ILE A 698 31.61 1.99 -21.10
C ILE A 698 32.70 1.97 -22.19
N ARG A 699 32.41 1.43 -23.38
CA ARG A 699 33.34 1.39 -24.53
C ARG A 699 33.16 2.55 -25.51
N LEU A 700 32.21 3.45 -25.28
CA LEU A 700 31.98 4.59 -26.18
C LEU A 700 33.21 5.50 -26.21
N LYS A 701 33.90 5.53 -27.36
CA LYS A 701 35.11 6.32 -27.59
C LYS A 701 34.79 7.67 -28.21
N GLN A 702 33.85 7.70 -29.15
CA GLN A 702 33.56 8.89 -29.94
C GLN A 702 32.07 9.04 -30.23
N ILE A 703 31.58 10.28 -30.11
CA ILE A 703 30.23 10.67 -30.52
C ILE A 703 30.24 12.08 -31.12
N SER A 704 29.61 12.24 -32.29
CA SER A 704 29.50 13.53 -32.98
C SER A 704 28.14 14.16 -32.73
N ILE A 705 28.03 15.24 -31.95
CA ILE A 705 26.77 15.93 -31.63
C ILE A 705 26.55 17.11 -32.61
N PRO A 706 25.59 17.04 -33.56
CA PRO A 706 25.38 18.08 -34.57
C PRO A 706 24.76 19.36 -33.98
N PHE A 707 24.85 20.48 -34.72
CA PHE A 707 24.36 21.80 -34.24
C PHE A 707 22.85 21.82 -33.98
N SER A 708 22.12 20.91 -34.63
CA SER A 708 20.67 20.77 -34.52
C SER A 708 20.22 20.29 -33.15
N VAL A 709 21.11 19.69 -32.35
CA VAL A 709 20.79 19.23 -30.99
C VAL A 709 20.60 20.45 -30.10
N SER A 710 19.38 20.60 -29.61
CA SER A 710 18.93 21.70 -28.74
C SER A 710 18.74 21.27 -27.29
N SER A 711 18.66 19.96 -27.04
CA SER A 711 18.38 19.36 -25.73
C SER A 711 19.17 18.07 -25.54
N ILE A 712 19.83 17.94 -24.39
CA ILE A 712 20.45 16.70 -23.92
C ILE A 712 19.97 16.48 -22.50
N GLY A 713 19.37 15.32 -22.23
CA GLY A 713 18.85 14.97 -20.92
C GLY A 713 19.95 14.85 -19.86
N GLU A 714 19.55 15.02 -18.61
CA GLU A 714 20.42 14.77 -17.45
C GLU A 714 21.03 13.35 -17.52
N LYS A 715 22.33 13.25 -17.19
CA LYS A 715 23.08 11.98 -17.15
C LYS A 715 23.06 11.16 -18.45
N ALA A 716 22.72 11.76 -19.60
CA ALA A 716 22.73 11.09 -20.90
C ALA A 716 24.02 10.31 -21.21
N PHE A 717 25.18 10.74 -20.73
CA PHE A 717 26.49 10.11 -20.92
C PHE A 717 27.17 9.74 -19.60
N PHE A 718 26.38 9.55 -18.54
CA PHE A 718 26.92 9.16 -17.24
C PHE A 718 27.63 7.80 -17.33
N ASN A 719 28.77 7.65 -16.67
CA ASN A 719 29.58 6.42 -16.67
C ASN A 719 30.11 5.96 -18.05
N CYS A 720 30.21 6.85 -19.05
CA CYS A 720 30.93 6.59 -20.31
C CYS A 720 32.45 6.72 -20.12
N VAL A 721 33.10 5.74 -19.50
CA VAL A 721 34.51 5.85 -19.05
C VAL A 721 35.54 5.98 -20.18
N CYS A 722 35.25 5.47 -21.38
CA CYS A 722 36.12 5.62 -22.55
C CYS A 722 35.91 6.93 -23.32
N LEU A 723 34.86 7.70 -22.99
CA LEU A 723 34.57 8.99 -23.61
C LEU A 723 35.43 10.08 -22.95
N LYS A 724 36.74 9.99 -23.14
CA LYS A 724 37.74 10.91 -22.54
C LYS A 724 38.14 12.06 -23.44
N CYS A 725 37.95 11.92 -24.75
CA CYS A 725 38.11 12.94 -25.78
C CYS A 725 37.32 12.46 -27.01
N GLY A 726 36.94 13.34 -27.94
CA GLY A 726 36.21 12.94 -29.16
C GLY A 726 34.70 13.21 -29.14
N VAL A 727 34.21 13.99 -28.19
CA VAL A 727 32.88 14.61 -28.32
C VAL A 727 33.02 15.81 -29.27
N LEU A 728 32.57 15.67 -30.52
CA LEU A 728 32.55 16.77 -31.47
C LEU A 728 31.19 17.47 -31.37
N PHE A 729 31.11 18.62 -30.71
CA PHE A 729 29.89 19.44 -30.69
C PHE A 729 30.05 20.68 -31.57
N GLN A 730 29.08 20.88 -32.47
CA GLN A 730 29.07 22.01 -33.39
C GLN A 730 28.52 23.29 -32.73
N ASN A 731 27.64 23.17 -31.72
CA ASN A 731 27.05 24.30 -31.00
C ASN A 731 27.91 24.66 -29.77
N LYS A 732 28.41 25.90 -29.71
CA LYS A 732 29.28 26.41 -28.64
C LYS A 732 28.64 27.52 -27.80
N SER A 733 27.31 27.66 -27.82
CA SER A 733 26.63 28.70 -27.03
C SER A 733 26.78 28.46 -25.52
N LYS A 734 26.79 29.54 -24.72
CA LYS A 734 26.91 29.45 -23.25
C LYS A 734 25.77 28.64 -22.61
N GLU A 735 24.57 28.76 -23.16
CA GLU A 735 23.39 27.99 -22.74
C GLU A 735 23.57 26.50 -23.01
N PHE A 736 24.11 26.14 -24.18
CA PHE A 736 24.37 24.75 -24.54
C PHE A 736 25.48 24.12 -23.70
N MET A 737 26.49 24.89 -23.29
CA MET A 737 27.53 24.41 -22.36
C MET A 737 26.97 24.02 -20.98
N ASN A 738 25.90 24.68 -20.50
CA ASN A 738 25.22 24.31 -19.26
C ASN A 738 24.44 22.98 -19.41
N ILE A 739 23.85 22.74 -20.58
CA ILE A 739 23.20 21.47 -20.93
C ILE A 739 24.23 20.32 -20.91
N ILE A 740 25.43 20.55 -21.47
CA ILE A 740 26.54 19.59 -21.46
C ILE A 740 26.99 19.24 -20.03
N GLN A 741 27.07 20.21 -19.12
CA GLN A 741 27.47 19.94 -17.73
C GLN A 741 26.50 18.99 -17.02
N LYS A 742 25.20 19.08 -17.33
CA LYS A 742 24.17 18.22 -16.75
C LYS A 742 24.05 16.86 -17.45
N SER A 743 24.55 16.71 -18.67
CA SER A 743 24.45 15.47 -19.45
C SER A 743 25.40 14.36 -18.97
N GLY A 744 26.34 14.65 -18.06
CA GLY A 744 27.30 13.66 -17.55
C GLY A 744 28.56 13.50 -18.41
N ILE A 745 28.73 14.30 -19.46
CA ILE A 745 29.98 14.37 -20.23
C ILE A 745 31.08 14.98 -19.34
N SER A 746 32.22 14.29 -19.22
CA SER A 746 33.35 14.79 -18.43
C SER A 746 34.00 16.04 -19.06
N ASN A 747 34.51 16.96 -18.23
CA ASN A 747 35.24 18.14 -18.73
C ASN A 747 36.49 17.76 -19.58
N SER A 748 37.07 16.58 -19.34
CA SER A 748 38.15 16.03 -20.18
C SER A 748 37.67 15.69 -21.59
N ALA A 749 36.45 15.16 -21.74
CA ALA A 749 35.86 14.77 -23.02
C ALA A 749 35.62 15.95 -23.98
N LEU A 750 35.56 17.17 -23.42
CA LEU A 750 35.38 18.42 -24.16
C LEU A 750 36.67 18.95 -24.79
N ARG A 751 37.82 18.35 -24.49
CA ARG A 751 39.09 18.70 -25.13
C ARG A 751 39.18 17.98 -26.48
N SER A 752 39.70 18.65 -27.51
CA SER A 752 40.10 17.98 -28.75
C SER A 752 41.09 16.88 -28.39
N CYS A 753 40.88 15.65 -28.87
CA CYS A 753 41.90 14.61 -28.73
C CYS A 753 43.20 15.17 -29.33
N GLU A 754 44.25 15.30 -28.52
CA GLU A 754 45.59 15.35 -29.10
C GLU A 754 45.71 14.05 -29.90
N VAL A 755 45.90 14.23 -31.20
CA VAL A 755 46.13 13.17 -32.16
C VAL A 755 47.11 12.19 -31.52
N VAL A 756 46.76 10.91 -31.45
CA VAL A 756 47.73 9.85 -31.20
C VAL A 756 48.73 9.91 -32.36
N SER A 757 49.78 10.70 -32.18
CA SER A 757 50.83 10.89 -33.18
C SER A 757 51.86 9.79 -33.00
N CYS A 758 51.91 8.84 -33.93
CA CYS A 758 53.17 8.20 -34.26
C CYS A 758 53.82 9.00 -35.40
N GLY A 759 54.73 9.92 -35.06
CA GLY A 759 55.75 10.41 -35.99
C GLY A 759 55.67 11.88 -36.44
N ILE A 760 56.48 12.68 -35.73
CA ILE A 760 57.21 13.91 -36.12
C ILE A 760 56.43 15.18 -36.50
N ILE A 761 56.62 16.16 -35.62
CA ILE A 761 56.25 17.57 -35.71
C ILE A 761 57.00 18.25 -36.87
N GLN A 762 56.25 18.95 -37.74
CA GLN A 762 56.65 20.27 -38.22
C GLN A 762 55.42 21.18 -38.23
N ILE A 763 55.46 22.21 -37.38
CA ILE A 763 54.49 23.30 -37.32
C ILE A 763 54.77 24.23 -38.50
N TYR A 764 53.77 24.50 -39.35
CA TYR A 764 53.54 25.82 -39.93
C TYR A 764 52.06 25.96 -40.37
N SER A 765 51.37 26.92 -39.74
CA SER A 765 50.25 27.74 -40.26
C SER A 765 48.98 27.08 -40.85
N ILE A 766 47.86 27.34 -40.18
CA ILE A 766 46.47 27.16 -40.62
C ILE A 766 46.22 27.92 -41.94
N PRO A 767 45.49 27.35 -42.92
CA PRO A 767 44.12 27.79 -43.16
C PRO A 767 43.10 26.65 -43.43
N VAL A 768 41.84 27.02 -43.21
CA VAL A 768 40.60 26.27 -43.35
C VAL A 768 40.40 25.67 -44.76
N VAL A 769 39.76 24.49 -44.81
CA VAL A 769 38.73 23.99 -45.76
C VAL A 769 38.94 22.50 -46.06
N SER A 770 37.84 21.74 -46.01
CA SER A 770 37.66 20.35 -46.47
C SER A 770 38.47 19.25 -45.75
N VAL A 771 37.84 18.54 -44.81
CA VAL A 771 38.23 17.15 -44.51
C VAL A 771 37.15 16.24 -45.05
N LEU A 772 37.53 15.54 -46.12
CA LEU A 772 36.76 14.50 -46.78
C LEU A 772 36.38 13.37 -45.79
N PHE A 773 35.14 12.92 -45.93
CA PHE A 773 34.71 11.57 -45.62
C PHE A 773 35.66 10.56 -46.28
N THR A 774 36.29 9.69 -45.49
CA THR A 774 36.85 8.44 -46.01
C THR A 774 35.96 7.30 -45.54
N LEU A 775 35.19 6.74 -46.48
CA LEU A 775 34.43 5.52 -46.32
C LEU A 775 35.36 4.35 -45.99
N PHE A 776 35.04 3.58 -44.94
CA PHE A 776 35.41 2.17 -44.89
C PHE A 776 34.25 1.36 -45.49
N VAL A 777 34.37 1.04 -46.78
CA VAL A 777 33.62 -0.05 -47.41
C VAL A 777 34.42 -1.33 -47.15
N HIS A 778 33.94 -2.19 -46.25
CA HIS A 778 34.40 -3.58 -46.20
C HIS A 778 33.58 -4.38 -47.22
N ARG A 779 34.23 -4.79 -48.32
CA ARG A 779 33.73 -5.86 -49.19
C ARG A 779 33.99 -7.21 -48.52
N TYR A 780 32.94 -8.03 -48.46
CA TYR A 780 33.05 -9.48 -48.26
C TYR A 780 33.75 -10.13 -49.46
N SER A 781 34.64 -11.06 -49.15
CA SER A 781 34.95 -12.23 -49.98
C SER A 781 34.71 -13.46 -49.13
#